data_AF-A0A3C1TJ15-F1
#
_entry.id   AF-A0A3C1TJ15-F1
#
_cell.length_a   1.000
_cell.length_b   1.000
_cell.length_c   1.000
_cell.angle_alpha   90.00
_cell.angle_beta   90.00
_cell.angle_gamma   90.00
#
_symmetry.space_group_name_H-M   'P 1'
#
loop_
_entity.id
_entity.type
_entity.pdbx_description
1 polymer ?
#
loop_
_entity_poly.entity_id
_entity_poly.type
_entity_poly.pdbx_seq_one_letter_code
_entity_poly.pdbx_strand_id
1 'polypeptide(L)'
;MAQSFSFQWDNAVPVTIQGKKLLNPWAGGLNNAQFSKMHLNDDGVEDLVVFERSSHSVNTFLAVPQATGLQWKHAPEYQTRFPADMLHWMLLVDFDQDGRKDLFTSTNGGIRVFRNVATSNGFSWSLIADPILTQGFSGNINLYVPSTDLPAIADIDDDGDIDILTFDFTGASVELHQNFSKEQKSTNPFIFKKTTNNWGRFSATSFCDQYLFNLPPIDVALQNPSNARIAHAGNTLWVGDLNGDGKKDVLHGHVACDNVVMLTNVGGNGMAALIGSAQASFPAVAPINFPVFPSPYLEDIDGDGQKDLIASPSSTDIATNPLLNLRQSNWLYKNEGTTTNPKFTYRQMDFLQDGMIDLGENATPALADIDGDGDLDLVAGYGGLRATDGYRAGIAFFRNTGNATQAAFEFINEDFLGLSAQLFKKENVNLVNAKPFFADLNGDGTTDFGFWANTFKGMDIRYLPNLAPRGQAMRLDTSRITKMPLPKNFVNGENLLYYDIDKDGKLDVLVSKNSGNVEFHQNVGSTASPIYELKSEAFGGIDVDFERRAQGMVVADLNADQKPELIMGDLLGRLRVYQNFTTLTTFKSDSNLIFNAFSNKSEFIRIGVGLFPAVGDVNGDQLPELLIGSNTGGIRFLKNISPKGTPTGNELEFIVYPNPTSNFLYAQVPE
;
A
#
# COMPACT_ATOMS: atom_id res chain seq x y z
N MET A 1 26.73 17.05 -3.01
CA MET A 1 25.76 17.99 -3.59
C MET A 1 24.78 18.32 -2.49
N ALA A 2 24.48 19.61 -2.26
CA ALA A 2 23.44 19.99 -1.33
C ALA A 2 22.12 19.40 -1.82
N GLN A 3 21.34 18.83 -0.89
CA GLN A 3 20.02 18.30 -1.19
C GLN A 3 19.10 19.44 -1.64
N SER A 4 18.41 19.27 -2.78
CA SER A 4 17.58 20.31 -3.38
C SER A 4 16.08 20.18 -3.06
N PHE A 5 15.57 18.96 -2.87
CA PHE A 5 14.16 18.71 -2.59
C PHE A 5 13.97 17.85 -1.36
N SER A 6 12.95 18.16 -0.56
CA SER A 6 12.60 17.43 0.67
C SER A 6 11.12 17.54 0.98
N PHE A 7 10.52 16.44 1.41
CA PHE A 7 9.11 16.32 1.74
C PHE A 7 8.95 15.65 3.11
N GLN A 8 7.96 16.08 3.88
CA GLN A 8 7.64 15.52 5.19
C GLN A 8 6.21 14.98 5.21
N TRP A 9 5.96 13.96 6.01
CA TRP A 9 4.60 13.46 6.25
C TRP A 9 3.70 14.56 6.80
N ASP A 10 2.49 14.68 6.25
CA ASP A 10 1.48 15.58 6.79
C ASP A 10 0.11 14.90 6.82
N ASN A 11 -0.38 14.68 8.04
CA ASN A 11 -1.68 14.05 8.32
C ASN A 11 -2.74 15.08 8.76
N ALA A 12 -2.45 16.39 8.69
CA ALA A 12 -3.29 17.44 9.28
C ALA A 12 -4.50 17.82 8.42
N VAL A 13 -4.40 17.68 7.09
CA VAL A 13 -5.48 18.02 6.16
C VAL A 13 -6.70 17.14 6.43
N PRO A 14 -7.84 17.70 6.88
CA PRO A 14 -8.99 16.89 7.24
C PRO A 14 -9.71 16.37 5.99
N VAL A 15 -10.28 15.17 6.11
CA VAL A 15 -11.18 14.59 5.10
C VAL A 15 -12.45 14.15 5.80
N THR A 16 -13.59 14.43 5.18
CA THR A 16 -14.92 14.10 5.71
C THR A 16 -15.68 13.23 4.72
N ILE A 17 -16.33 12.17 5.21
CA ILE A 17 -17.25 11.33 4.43
C ILE A 17 -18.59 11.32 5.15
N GLN A 18 -19.66 11.77 4.48
CA GLN A 18 -21.01 11.83 5.05
C GLN A 18 -21.07 12.55 6.42
N GLY A 19 -20.31 13.65 6.57
CA GLY A 19 -20.19 14.40 7.82
C GLY A 19 -19.30 13.78 8.91
N LYS A 20 -18.78 12.55 8.73
CA LYS A 20 -17.78 11.93 9.63
C LYS A 20 -16.37 12.31 9.19
N LYS A 21 -15.61 12.97 10.08
CA LYS A 21 -14.18 13.21 9.86
C LYS A 21 -13.41 11.90 9.94
N LEU A 22 -12.59 11.62 8.94
CA LEU A 22 -11.68 10.49 8.92
C LEU A 22 -10.53 10.71 9.89
N LEU A 23 -10.13 9.66 10.59
CA LEU A 23 -9.06 9.72 11.58
C LEU A 23 -7.67 9.75 10.94
N ASN A 24 -7.47 8.91 9.93
CA ASN A 24 -6.19 8.64 9.26
C ASN A 24 -6.34 8.75 7.74
N PRO A 25 -6.91 9.85 7.18
CA PRO A 25 -7.26 9.91 5.77
C PRO A 25 -6.10 9.61 4.83
N TRP A 26 -4.87 9.96 5.24
CA TRP A 26 -3.67 9.90 4.42
C TRP A 26 -2.75 8.70 4.74
N ALA A 27 -3.27 7.65 5.37
CA ALA A 27 -2.48 6.49 5.76
C ALA A 27 -2.06 5.58 4.58
N GLY A 28 -2.67 5.74 3.41
CA GLY A 28 -2.26 5.02 2.19
C GLY A 28 -2.98 3.69 1.93
N GLY A 29 -4.03 3.35 2.67
CA GLY A 29 -4.87 2.16 2.44
C GLY A 29 -4.21 0.84 2.85
N LEU A 30 -5.02 -0.23 2.98
CA LEU A 30 -4.58 -1.54 3.49
C LEU A 30 -5.37 -2.68 2.81
N ASN A 31 -4.68 -3.64 2.20
CA ASN A 31 -5.30 -4.68 1.37
C ASN A 31 -5.06 -6.10 1.91
N ASN A 32 -3.81 -6.39 2.30
CA ASN A 32 -3.34 -7.67 2.79
C ASN A 32 -2.49 -7.42 4.05
N ALA A 33 -3.15 -6.88 5.06
CA ALA A 33 -2.52 -6.37 6.28
C ALA A 33 -2.15 -7.51 7.25
N GLN A 34 -0.91 -7.48 7.73
CA GLN A 34 -0.43 -8.33 8.81
C GLN A 34 -0.27 -7.49 10.07
N PHE A 35 -0.88 -7.91 11.17
CA PHE A 35 -0.99 -7.10 12.38
C PHE A 35 -0.03 -7.61 13.45
N SER A 36 0.69 -6.67 14.05
CA SER A 36 1.46 -6.91 15.27
C SER A 36 1.44 -5.66 16.14
N LYS A 37 1.56 -5.83 17.44
CA LYS A 37 1.74 -4.70 18.37
C LYS A 37 3.19 -4.58 18.85
N MET A 38 3.66 -3.37 19.16
CA MET A 38 4.91 -3.10 19.90
C MET A 38 4.90 -1.68 20.47
N HIS A 39 5.75 -1.36 21.43
CA HIS A 39 5.97 0.03 21.84
C HIS A 39 6.78 0.78 20.76
N LEU A 40 6.15 1.70 20.02
CA LEU A 40 6.84 2.62 19.11
C LEU A 40 7.36 3.85 19.85
N ASN A 41 6.61 4.30 20.86
CA ASN A 41 6.99 5.37 21.78
C ASN A 41 7.14 4.84 23.22
N ASP A 42 7.43 5.72 24.18
CA ASP A 42 7.63 5.36 25.59
C ASP A 42 6.42 5.71 26.49
N ASP A 43 5.17 5.64 25.97
CA ASP A 43 3.96 5.96 26.73
C ASP A 43 3.39 4.79 27.57
N GLY A 44 3.99 3.60 27.46
CA GLY A 44 3.63 2.41 28.21
C GLY A 44 2.45 1.62 27.64
N VAL A 45 1.89 2.03 26.49
CA VAL A 45 0.89 1.28 25.73
C VAL A 45 1.54 0.75 24.46
N GLU A 46 1.25 -0.49 24.08
CA GLU A 46 1.73 -0.99 22.79
C GLU A 46 0.94 -0.37 21.64
N ASP A 47 1.68 0.12 20.67
CA ASP A 47 1.21 0.68 19.41
C ASP A 47 1.01 -0.40 18.35
N LEU A 48 0.32 -0.09 17.26
CA LEU A 48 0.04 -1.03 16.19
C LEU A 48 1.02 -0.84 15.03
N VAL A 49 1.58 -1.96 14.57
CA VAL A 49 2.46 -2.05 13.41
C VAL A 49 1.82 -3.00 12.41
N VAL A 50 1.51 -2.47 11.23
CA VAL A 50 0.80 -3.18 10.18
C VAL A 50 1.71 -3.33 8.98
N PHE A 51 2.07 -4.56 8.63
CA PHE A 51 2.82 -4.84 7.42
C PHE A 51 1.84 -5.12 6.27
N GLU A 52 1.84 -4.27 5.25
CA GLU A 52 1.01 -4.45 4.07
C GLU A 52 1.74 -5.36 3.07
N ARG A 53 1.36 -6.64 3.08
CA ARG A 53 2.02 -7.72 2.35
C ARG A 53 2.14 -7.45 0.84
N SER A 54 1.11 -6.86 0.22
CA SER A 54 1.11 -6.59 -1.24
C SER A 54 2.10 -5.50 -1.65
N SER A 55 2.47 -4.61 -0.72
CA SER A 55 3.34 -3.47 -0.98
C SER A 55 4.70 -3.55 -0.30
N HIS A 56 4.94 -4.57 0.53
CA HIS A 56 6.15 -4.69 1.34
C HIS A 56 6.43 -3.43 2.18
N SER A 57 5.37 -2.78 2.67
CA SER A 57 5.49 -1.54 3.44
C SER A 57 4.93 -1.69 4.84
N VAL A 58 5.52 -0.95 5.78
CA VAL A 58 5.07 -0.90 7.17
C VAL A 58 4.23 0.36 7.35
N ASN A 59 3.08 0.23 8.00
CA ASN A 59 2.26 1.33 8.48
C ASN A 59 2.23 1.28 10.00
N THR A 60 2.46 2.42 10.65
CA THR A 60 2.57 2.52 12.10
C THR A 60 1.47 3.40 12.66
N PHE A 61 0.84 2.98 13.76
CA PHE A 61 -0.25 3.70 14.40
C PHE A 61 -0.04 3.75 15.91
N LEU A 62 0.02 4.95 16.47
CA LEU A 62 0.07 5.12 17.92
C LEU A 62 -1.27 4.77 18.56
N ALA A 63 -1.22 4.07 19.69
CA ALA A 63 -2.36 3.85 20.55
C ALA A 63 -2.66 5.14 21.33
N VAL A 64 -3.83 5.74 21.09
CA VAL A 64 -4.28 6.93 21.83
C VAL A 64 -5.43 6.54 22.75
N PRO A 65 -5.20 6.44 24.08
CA PRO A 65 -6.25 6.10 25.03
C PRO A 65 -7.43 7.07 24.95
N GLN A 66 -8.64 6.52 24.91
CA GLN A 66 -9.90 7.25 24.96
C GLN A 66 -10.64 6.95 26.26
N ALA A 67 -11.75 7.66 26.51
CA ALA A 67 -12.63 7.36 27.64
C ALA A 67 -13.17 5.91 27.59
N THR A 68 -13.30 5.35 26.39
CA THR A 68 -13.67 3.95 26.14
C THR A 68 -12.72 3.36 25.09
N GLY A 69 -11.72 2.60 25.55
CA GLY A 69 -10.79 1.86 24.70
C GLY A 69 -9.69 2.70 24.06
N LEU A 70 -9.16 2.21 22.93
CA LEU A 70 -8.05 2.81 22.19
C LEU A 70 -8.50 3.41 20.85
N GLN A 71 -7.81 4.46 20.43
CA GLN A 71 -7.92 5.04 19.09
C GLN A 71 -6.57 4.96 18.38
N TRP A 72 -6.52 4.37 17.19
CA TRP A 72 -5.30 4.15 16.43
C TRP A 72 -4.98 5.35 15.52
N LYS A 73 -3.98 6.15 15.88
CA LYS A 73 -3.57 7.34 15.12
C LYS A 73 -2.35 7.04 14.26
N HIS A 74 -2.46 7.21 12.95
CA HIS A 74 -1.36 7.00 12.00
C HIS A 74 -0.16 7.88 12.35
N ALA A 75 1.02 7.26 12.44
CA ALA A 75 2.29 7.85 12.85
C ALA A 75 3.43 7.38 11.93
N PRO A 76 3.43 7.81 10.65
CA PRO A 76 4.33 7.32 9.61
C PRO A 76 5.81 7.63 9.86
N GLU A 77 6.13 8.55 10.77
CA GLU A 77 7.51 8.81 11.17
C GLU A 77 8.20 7.54 11.68
N TYR A 78 7.50 6.65 12.39
CA TYR A 78 8.06 5.40 12.91
C TYR A 78 8.35 4.35 11.84
N GLN A 79 7.65 4.38 10.70
CA GLN A 79 7.92 3.52 9.55
C GLN A 79 9.39 3.61 9.11
N THR A 80 9.99 4.80 9.23
CA THR A 80 11.37 5.07 8.82
C THR A 80 12.41 4.29 9.62
N ARG A 81 12.03 3.71 10.77
CA ARG A 81 12.91 2.87 11.59
C ARG A 81 12.93 1.42 11.14
N PHE A 82 11.99 0.96 10.31
CA PHE A 82 11.95 -0.43 9.85
C PHE A 82 12.84 -0.63 8.61
N PRO A 83 13.43 -1.83 8.41
CA PRO A 83 14.22 -2.12 7.22
C PRO A 83 13.38 -1.94 5.94
N ALA A 84 13.89 -1.17 4.97
CA ALA A 84 13.16 -0.84 3.74
C ALA A 84 13.12 -1.99 2.69
N ASP A 85 13.81 -3.10 2.97
CA ASP A 85 14.01 -4.25 2.09
C ASP A 85 13.30 -5.52 2.57
N MET A 86 12.37 -5.40 3.53
CA MET A 86 11.57 -6.54 3.99
C MET A 86 10.68 -7.09 2.87
N LEU A 87 10.50 -8.41 2.86
CA LEU A 87 9.75 -9.12 1.83
C LEU A 87 8.69 -10.02 2.46
N HIS A 88 7.60 -10.24 1.73
CA HIS A 88 6.55 -11.26 1.93
C HIS A 88 5.77 -11.29 3.25
N TRP A 89 6.42 -11.23 4.41
CA TRP A 89 5.78 -11.22 5.71
C TRP A 89 6.67 -10.61 6.79
N MET A 90 6.02 -10.16 7.86
CA MET A 90 6.63 -9.59 9.05
C MET A 90 5.82 -9.99 10.28
N LEU A 91 6.50 -10.43 11.34
CA LEU A 91 5.93 -10.73 12.64
C LEU A 91 6.80 -10.10 13.73
N LEU A 92 6.18 -9.54 14.77
CA LEU A 92 6.88 -9.03 15.95
C LEU A 92 6.69 -9.97 17.14
N VAL A 93 7.79 -10.50 17.66
CA VAL A 93 7.79 -11.51 18.73
C VAL A 93 8.89 -11.20 19.73
N ASP A 94 8.56 -11.14 21.03
CA ASP A 94 9.53 -10.98 22.12
C ASP A 94 10.20 -12.34 22.37
N PHE A 95 11.31 -12.60 21.68
CA PHE A 95 11.93 -13.93 21.70
C PHE A 95 12.83 -14.15 22.93
N ASP A 96 13.35 -13.08 23.52
CA ASP A 96 14.26 -13.14 24.66
C ASP A 96 13.62 -12.69 25.99
N GLN A 97 12.31 -12.41 25.97
CA GLN A 97 11.48 -12.07 27.13
C GLN A 97 11.96 -10.80 27.84
N ASP A 98 12.52 -9.85 27.10
CA ASP A 98 12.97 -8.56 27.64
C ASP A 98 11.84 -7.51 27.70
N GLY A 99 10.64 -7.87 27.21
CA GLY A 99 9.47 -7.01 27.13
C GLY A 99 9.42 -6.17 25.86
N ARG A 100 10.34 -6.37 24.90
CA ARG A 100 10.38 -5.68 23.60
C ARG A 100 10.30 -6.70 22.48
N LYS A 101 9.21 -6.65 21.72
CA LYS A 101 9.07 -7.53 20.56
C LYS A 101 10.13 -7.23 19.49
N ASP A 102 10.71 -8.30 18.97
CA ASP A 102 11.75 -8.33 17.94
C ASP A 102 11.15 -8.62 16.57
N LEU A 103 11.88 -8.21 15.52
CA LEU A 103 11.40 -8.30 14.15
C LEU A 103 11.85 -9.60 13.47
N PHE A 104 10.87 -10.44 13.14
CA PHE A 104 11.03 -11.61 12.26
C PHE A 104 10.43 -11.29 10.89
N THR A 105 11.18 -11.54 9.82
CA THR A 105 10.71 -11.27 8.45
C THR A 105 11.34 -12.23 7.45
N SER A 106 10.71 -12.39 6.29
CA SER A 106 11.27 -13.19 5.20
C SER A 106 12.52 -12.53 4.60
N THR A 107 13.43 -13.37 4.12
CA THR A 107 14.55 -13.05 3.23
C THR A 107 14.63 -14.13 2.15
N ASN A 108 15.35 -13.87 1.06
CA ASN A 108 15.57 -14.88 0.00
C ASN A 108 16.17 -16.19 0.55
N GLY A 109 16.91 -16.10 1.66
CA GLY A 109 17.55 -17.23 2.32
C GLY A 109 16.68 -17.99 3.33
N GLY A 110 15.49 -17.49 3.73
CA GLY A 110 14.71 -18.05 4.85
C GLY A 110 14.15 -16.95 5.76
N ILE A 111 14.42 -17.06 7.07
CA ILE A 111 13.97 -16.09 8.07
C ILE A 111 15.14 -15.18 8.49
N ARG A 112 14.92 -13.87 8.50
CA ARG A 112 15.83 -12.85 9.01
C ARG A 112 15.28 -12.26 10.32
N VAL A 113 16.16 -12.00 11.29
CA VAL A 113 15.77 -11.53 12.63
C VAL A 113 16.57 -10.31 13.06
N PHE A 114 15.86 -9.29 13.54
CA PHE A 114 16.44 -8.13 14.17
C PHE A 114 15.98 -8.01 15.62
N ARG A 115 16.93 -7.90 16.55
CA ARG A 115 16.64 -7.58 17.94
C ARG A 115 16.23 -6.11 18.09
N ASN A 116 15.21 -5.87 18.91
CA ASN A 116 14.77 -4.55 19.32
C ASN A 116 15.66 -4.01 20.45
N VAL A 117 16.53 -3.05 20.14
CA VAL A 117 17.47 -2.46 21.10
C VAL A 117 16.96 -1.09 21.54
N ALA A 118 16.75 -0.93 22.85
CA ALA A 118 16.39 0.34 23.45
C ALA A 118 17.44 1.43 23.16
N THR A 119 16.97 2.63 22.86
CA THR A 119 17.78 3.84 22.65
C THR A 119 17.24 4.97 23.51
N SER A 120 17.94 6.11 23.58
CA SER A 120 17.44 7.28 24.30
C SER A 120 16.18 7.89 23.69
N ASN A 121 15.88 7.58 22.43
CA ASN A 121 14.77 8.14 21.66
C ASN A 121 13.91 7.01 21.06
N GLY A 122 13.48 6.03 21.86
CA GLY A 122 12.72 4.86 21.40
C GLY A 122 13.62 3.66 21.10
N PHE A 123 13.54 3.06 19.91
CA PHE A 123 14.21 1.79 19.59
C PHE A 123 15.08 1.82 18.32
N SER A 124 15.98 0.84 18.21
CA SER A 124 16.75 0.54 16.99
C SER A 124 16.81 -0.96 16.74
N TRP A 125 17.08 -1.36 15.50
CA TRP A 125 17.20 -2.77 15.13
C TRP A 125 18.65 -3.21 15.10
N SER A 126 18.94 -4.36 15.72
CA SER A 126 20.23 -5.07 15.59
C SER A 126 20.01 -6.36 14.83
N LEU A 127 20.58 -6.50 13.63
CA LEU A 127 20.53 -7.77 12.88
C LEU A 127 21.26 -8.87 13.65
N ILE A 128 20.57 -9.96 13.99
CA ILE A 128 21.13 -11.08 14.77
C ILE A 128 21.12 -12.41 14.02
N ALA A 129 20.32 -12.55 12.95
CA ALA A 129 20.34 -13.71 12.05
C ALA A 129 19.89 -13.33 10.63
N ASP A 130 20.60 -13.80 9.60
CA ASP A 130 20.24 -13.66 8.18
C ASP A 130 20.93 -14.74 7.32
N PRO A 131 20.28 -15.88 7.02
CA PRO A 131 19.05 -16.37 7.63
C PRO A 131 19.29 -17.10 8.97
N ILE A 132 18.22 -17.44 9.69
CA ILE A 132 18.24 -18.46 10.73
C ILE A 132 18.61 -19.82 10.11
N LEU A 133 19.44 -20.59 10.80
CA LEU A 133 19.77 -21.97 10.44
C LEU A 133 19.05 -22.95 11.38
N THR A 134 18.74 -24.12 10.84
CA THR A 134 18.17 -25.25 11.57
C THR A 134 18.96 -26.51 11.27
N GLN A 135 19.19 -27.36 12.27
CA GLN A 135 19.71 -28.70 12.05
C GLN A 135 18.63 -29.56 11.39
N GLY A 136 18.81 -29.88 10.11
CA GLY A 136 18.02 -30.88 9.39
C GLY A 136 18.62 -32.28 9.51
N PHE A 137 18.05 -33.24 8.77
CA PHE A 137 18.49 -34.64 8.79
C PHE A 137 19.89 -34.86 8.18
N SER A 138 20.38 -33.92 7.35
CA SER A 138 21.67 -33.99 6.65
C SER A 138 22.67 -32.91 7.10
N GLY A 139 22.41 -32.24 8.23
CA GLY A 139 23.23 -31.14 8.74
C GLY A 139 22.46 -29.82 8.82
N ASN A 140 23.17 -28.72 9.04
CA ASN A 140 22.55 -27.40 9.14
C ASN A 140 22.11 -26.92 7.75
N ILE A 141 20.87 -26.47 7.67
CA ILE A 141 20.25 -25.88 6.49
C ILE A 141 19.60 -24.56 6.89
N ASN A 142 19.25 -23.73 5.91
CA ASN A 142 18.45 -22.55 6.18
C ASN A 142 17.06 -22.97 6.67
N LEU A 143 16.54 -22.31 7.70
CA LEU A 143 15.14 -22.45 8.07
C LEU A 143 14.32 -21.67 7.04
N TYR A 144 13.73 -22.40 6.11
CA TYR A 144 13.03 -21.84 4.96
C TYR A 144 11.53 -21.77 5.22
N VAL A 145 10.93 -20.65 4.85
CA VAL A 145 9.48 -20.46 4.79
C VAL A 145 9.14 -19.98 3.37
N PRO A 146 8.23 -20.65 2.65
CA PRO A 146 7.79 -20.19 1.34
C PRO A 146 7.32 -18.73 1.36
N SER A 147 7.57 -17.97 0.30
CA SER A 147 7.16 -16.56 0.20
C SER A 147 5.64 -16.35 0.22
N THR A 148 4.88 -17.41 -0.04
CA THR A 148 3.42 -17.43 0.03
C THR A 148 2.90 -17.78 1.42
N ASP A 149 3.71 -18.37 2.28
CA ASP A 149 3.29 -18.81 3.61
C ASP A 149 3.44 -17.71 4.66
N LEU A 150 2.84 -17.92 5.83
CA LEU A 150 3.06 -17.18 7.06
C LEU A 150 3.29 -18.20 8.19
N PRO A 151 4.48 -18.24 8.81
CA PRO A 151 4.80 -19.22 9.84
C PRO A 151 4.16 -18.84 11.18
N ALA A 152 4.08 -19.79 12.11
CA ALA A 152 3.83 -19.47 13.52
C ALA A 152 5.17 -19.47 14.28
N ILE A 153 5.38 -18.40 15.06
CA ILE A 153 6.57 -18.19 15.88
C ILE A 153 6.08 -17.97 17.31
N ALA A 154 6.27 -18.96 18.15
CA ALA A 154 5.80 -18.97 19.53
C ALA A 154 6.61 -20.01 20.32
N ASP A 155 6.66 -19.90 21.64
CA ASP A 155 7.08 -21.00 22.50
C ASP A 155 6.07 -22.14 22.33
N ILE A 156 6.43 -23.24 21.64
CA ILE A 156 5.50 -24.33 21.30
C ILE A 156 5.51 -25.41 22.37
N ASP A 157 6.59 -25.58 23.13
CA ASP A 157 6.75 -26.63 24.15
C ASP A 157 6.76 -26.16 25.62
N ASP A 158 6.53 -24.86 25.85
CA ASP A 158 6.43 -24.17 27.15
C ASP A 158 7.73 -24.13 27.95
N ASP A 159 8.88 -24.04 27.28
CA ASP A 159 10.20 -24.00 27.92
C ASP A 159 10.81 -22.59 28.03
N GLY A 160 10.17 -21.61 27.41
CA GLY A 160 10.52 -20.19 27.45
C GLY A 160 11.52 -19.73 26.37
N ASP A 161 11.87 -20.52 25.37
CA ASP A 161 12.33 -19.99 24.09
C ASP A 161 11.28 -20.18 22.98
N ILE A 162 11.46 -19.49 21.85
CA ILE A 162 10.51 -19.56 20.74
C ILE A 162 10.88 -20.69 19.78
N ASP A 163 9.87 -21.42 19.34
CA ASP A 163 9.93 -22.38 18.26
C ASP A 163 9.31 -21.81 16.98
N ILE A 164 9.52 -22.52 15.87
CA ILE A 164 8.96 -22.13 14.58
C ILE A 164 8.22 -23.31 13.95
N LEU A 165 6.95 -23.07 13.61
CA LEU A 165 6.13 -23.97 12.80
C LEU A 165 5.98 -23.40 11.39
N THR A 166 6.28 -24.22 10.39
CA THR A 166 6.10 -23.88 8.96
C THR A 166 5.48 -25.06 8.24
N PHE A 167 4.73 -24.81 7.17
CA PHE A 167 4.34 -25.91 6.29
C PHE A 167 5.54 -26.43 5.51
N ASP A 168 5.48 -27.72 5.19
CA ASP A 168 6.39 -28.35 4.25
C ASP A 168 6.17 -27.80 2.83
N PHE A 169 7.08 -28.12 1.90
CA PHE A 169 6.99 -27.62 0.53
C PHE A 169 5.72 -28.07 -0.22
N THR A 170 5.03 -29.11 0.25
CA THR A 170 3.76 -29.55 -0.32
C THR A 170 2.57 -28.73 0.18
N GLY A 171 2.74 -27.97 1.28
CA GLY A 171 1.67 -27.24 1.94
C GLY A 171 0.72 -28.13 2.73
N ALA A 172 1.07 -29.39 2.97
CA ALA A 172 0.16 -30.38 3.52
C ALA A 172 0.45 -30.72 4.98
N SER A 173 1.71 -30.70 5.42
CA SER A 173 2.11 -31.06 6.78
C SER A 173 2.90 -29.94 7.44
N VAL A 174 2.80 -29.80 8.76
CA VAL A 174 3.52 -28.78 9.52
C VAL A 174 4.83 -29.35 10.07
N GLU A 175 5.94 -28.70 9.76
CA GLU A 175 7.26 -28.98 10.31
C GLU A 175 7.46 -28.21 11.63
N LEU A 176 7.99 -28.87 12.66
CA LEU A 176 8.45 -28.21 13.89
C LEU A 176 9.97 -28.03 13.86
N HIS A 177 10.38 -26.78 13.88
CA HIS A 177 11.74 -26.36 14.17
C HIS A 177 11.79 -25.91 15.62
N GLN A 178 12.13 -26.87 16.49
CA GLN A 178 12.24 -26.61 17.93
C GLN A 178 13.57 -25.92 18.21
N ASN A 179 13.54 -24.86 19.03
CA ASN A 179 14.73 -24.21 19.52
C ASN A 179 15.23 -24.95 20.75
N PHE A 180 16.54 -25.20 20.80
CA PHE A 180 17.18 -25.94 21.88
C PHE A 180 18.00 -25.03 22.80
N SER A 181 17.74 -23.72 22.77
CA SER A 181 18.61 -22.74 23.41
C SER A 181 18.54 -22.87 24.94
N LYS A 182 17.35 -23.12 25.48
CA LYS A 182 17.11 -23.32 26.91
C LYS A 182 17.64 -24.66 27.42
N GLU A 183 17.36 -25.76 26.72
CA GLU A 183 17.80 -27.10 27.12
C GLU A 183 19.32 -27.24 27.05
N GLN A 184 19.97 -26.51 26.13
CA GLN A 184 21.43 -26.46 26.03
C GLN A 184 22.08 -25.38 26.93
N LYS A 185 21.28 -24.53 27.59
CA LYS A 185 21.77 -23.38 28.38
C LYS A 185 22.72 -22.49 27.58
N SER A 186 22.38 -22.27 26.31
CA SER A 186 23.21 -21.56 25.35
C SER A 186 23.05 -20.05 25.48
N THR A 187 24.09 -19.30 25.11
CA THR A 187 24.01 -17.84 24.91
C THR A 187 23.64 -17.47 23.47
N ASN A 188 23.73 -18.42 22.53
CA ASN A 188 23.14 -18.28 21.20
C ASN A 188 21.62 -18.53 21.32
N PRO A 189 20.77 -17.53 21.00
CA PRO A 189 19.32 -17.66 21.15
C PRO A 189 18.66 -18.56 20.09
N PHE A 190 19.37 -18.91 19.01
CA PHE A 190 18.81 -19.70 17.90
C PHE A 190 19.60 -21.00 17.71
N ILE A 191 19.18 -22.05 18.40
CA ILE A 191 19.67 -23.42 18.21
C ILE A 191 18.51 -24.28 17.72
N PHE A 192 18.10 -24.05 16.48
CA PHE A 192 16.97 -24.78 15.92
C PHE A 192 17.37 -26.18 15.43
N LYS A 193 16.47 -27.14 15.66
CA LYS A 193 16.50 -28.47 15.05
C LYS A 193 15.11 -28.80 14.53
N LYS A 194 15.04 -29.32 13.30
CA LYS A 194 13.80 -29.89 12.79
C LYS A 194 13.52 -31.20 13.52
N THR A 195 12.55 -31.21 14.42
CA THR A 195 12.23 -32.38 15.28
C THR A 195 11.18 -33.29 14.67
N THR A 196 10.31 -32.76 13.80
CA THR A 196 9.34 -33.54 13.02
C THR A 196 8.91 -32.80 11.75
N ASN A 197 8.52 -33.57 10.72
CA ASN A 197 7.85 -33.05 9.52
C ASN A 197 6.30 -33.07 9.63
N ASN A 198 5.76 -33.53 10.76
CA ASN A 198 4.33 -33.74 10.95
C ASN A 198 3.90 -33.40 12.38
N TRP A 199 4.17 -32.17 12.78
CA TRP A 199 3.72 -31.61 14.05
C TRP A 199 2.19 -31.62 14.12
N GLY A 200 1.65 -31.95 15.29
CA GLY A 200 0.21 -32.10 15.48
C GLY A 200 -0.40 -33.34 14.78
N ARG A 201 0.39 -34.12 14.03
CA ARG A 201 -0.02 -35.40 13.42
C ARG A 201 -1.27 -35.28 12.53
N PHE A 202 -1.33 -34.24 11.73
CA PHE A 202 -2.40 -33.98 10.78
C PHE A 202 -1.87 -33.55 9.41
N SER A 203 -2.70 -33.66 8.38
CA SER A 203 -2.40 -33.13 7.05
C SER A 203 -3.59 -32.36 6.50
N ALA A 204 -3.31 -31.15 6.00
CA ALA A 204 -4.24 -30.37 5.20
C ALA A 204 -4.44 -31.04 3.84
N THR A 205 -5.68 -31.01 3.34
CA THR A 205 -6.00 -31.50 2.00
C THR A 205 -6.26 -30.33 1.07
N SER A 206 -6.39 -30.60 -0.23
CA SER A 206 -6.83 -29.58 -1.20
C SER A 206 -8.28 -29.13 -1.01
N PHE A 207 -9.03 -29.71 -0.07
CA PHE A 207 -10.38 -29.30 0.29
C PHE A 207 -10.35 -28.51 1.60
N CYS A 208 -10.98 -27.33 1.59
CA CYS A 208 -10.86 -26.30 2.62
C CYS A 208 -11.37 -26.67 4.02
N ASP A 209 -12.11 -27.76 4.14
CA ASP A 209 -12.74 -28.24 5.36
C ASP A 209 -12.31 -29.67 5.73
N GLN A 210 -11.38 -30.28 4.98
CA GLN A 210 -10.98 -31.67 5.18
C GLN A 210 -9.52 -31.79 5.59
N TYR A 211 -9.32 -32.53 6.67
CA TYR A 211 -8.02 -32.82 7.26
C TYR A 211 -7.90 -34.31 7.55
N LEU A 212 -6.71 -34.83 7.38
CA LEU A 212 -6.36 -36.18 7.82
C LEU A 212 -5.76 -36.07 9.23
N PHE A 213 -6.33 -36.77 10.20
CA PHE A 213 -5.85 -36.78 11.59
C PHE A 213 -5.17 -38.10 11.96
N ASN A 214 -4.57 -38.14 13.16
CA ASN A 214 -3.92 -39.33 13.72
C ASN A 214 -2.80 -39.91 12.84
N LEU A 215 -2.14 -39.07 12.05
CA LEU A 215 -1.03 -39.48 11.21
C LEU A 215 0.15 -40.00 12.05
N PRO A 216 1.03 -40.84 11.51
CA PRO A 216 2.22 -41.29 12.23
C PRO A 216 3.17 -40.14 12.63
N PRO A 217 3.92 -40.28 13.74
CA PRO A 217 4.80 -39.23 14.26
C PRO A 217 6.13 -39.02 13.49
N ILE A 218 6.45 -39.80 12.45
CA ILE A 218 7.75 -39.78 11.73
C ILE A 218 7.61 -39.76 10.19
N ASP A 219 8.54 -39.04 9.57
CA ASP A 219 9.08 -38.96 8.18
C ASP A 219 8.73 -40.03 7.14
N VAL A 220 7.45 -40.34 6.94
CA VAL A 220 7.03 -40.86 5.64
C VAL A 220 6.47 -39.69 4.88
N ALA A 221 7.19 -39.22 3.84
CA ALA A 221 6.59 -38.37 2.82
C ALA A 221 5.25 -39.03 2.47
N LEU A 222 4.14 -38.37 2.80
CA LEU A 222 2.82 -38.92 2.53
C LEU A 222 2.80 -39.27 1.05
N GLN A 223 2.75 -40.57 0.73
CA GLN A 223 2.53 -40.98 -0.65
C GLN A 223 1.16 -40.43 -1.02
N ASN A 224 1.18 -39.42 -1.89
CA ASN A 224 0.01 -38.76 -2.44
C ASN A 224 -1.12 -39.78 -2.64
N PRO A 225 -2.20 -39.73 -1.85
CA PRO A 225 -3.37 -40.50 -2.18
C PRO A 225 -3.94 -39.86 -3.45
N SER A 226 -3.66 -40.50 -4.58
CA SER A 226 -4.11 -40.20 -5.95
C SER A 226 -3.29 -39.15 -6.73
N ASN A 227 -3.42 -39.22 -8.06
CA ASN A 227 -2.90 -38.29 -9.07
C ASN A 227 -3.49 -36.86 -8.95
N ALA A 228 -3.77 -36.39 -7.73
CA ALA A 228 -4.16 -35.03 -7.45
C ALA A 228 -3.00 -34.11 -7.81
N ARG A 229 -3.26 -33.12 -8.66
CA ARG A 229 -2.27 -32.08 -8.97
C ARG A 229 -1.85 -31.41 -7.67
N ILE A 230 -0.55 -31.24 -7.48
CA ILE A 230 0.02 -30.32 -6.48
C ILE A 230 -0.62 -28.96 -6.74
N ALA A 231 -1.49 -28.52 -5.84
CA ALA A 231 -2.24 -27.28 -5.98
C ALA A 231 -1.78 -26.32 -4.88
N HIS A 232 -0.82 -25.46 -5.24
CA HIS A 232 -0.49 -24.16 -4.64
C HIS A 232 -0.10 -24.13 -3.14
N ALA A 233 1.21 -23.96 -2.87
CA ALA A 233 1.73 -23.61 -1.56
C ALA A 233 1.29 -22.17 -1.18
N GLY A 234 0.57 -22.03 -0.07
CA GLY A 234 0.16 -20.76 0.51
C GLY A 234 -0.69 -21.01 1.75
N ASN A 235 -0.06 -20.97 2.91
CA ASN A 235 -0.67 -21.30 4.19
C ASN A 235 -0.36 -20.22 5.24
N THR A 236 -1.30 -19.93 6.12
CA THR A 236 -1.07 -19.08 7.29
C THR A 236 -1.39 -19.82 8.57
N LEU A 237 -0.52 -19.65 9.58
CA LEU A 237 -0.65 -20.29 10.87
C LEU A 237 -0.68 -19.24 11.98
N TRP A 238 -1.68 -19.35 12.85
CA TRP A 238 -1.63 -18.78 14.19
C TRP A 238 -1.79 -19.90 15.21
N VAL A 239 -1.05 -19.86 16.32
CA VAL A 239 -1.02 -20.94 17.31
C VAL A 239 -1.15 -20.39 18.72
N GLY A 240 -2.01 -21.01 19.54
CA GLY A 240 -2.26 -20.62 20.93
C GLY A 240 -3.47 -21.35 21.52
N ASP A 241 -3.70 -21.20 22.83
CA ASP A 241 -4.84 -21.82 23.51
C ASP A 241 -6.14 -21.06 23.18
N LEU A 242 -7.11 -21.76 22.59
CA LEU A 242 -8.39 -21.18 22.17
C LEU A 242 -9.59 -21.78 22.92
N ASN A 243 -9.36 -22.69 23.86
CA ASN A 243 -10.43 -23.40 24.56
C ASN A 243 -10.23 -23.48 26.09
N GLY A 244 -9.08 -22.99 26.58
CA GLY A 244 -8.75 -22.87 27.99
C GLY A 244 -8.21 -24.15 28.62
N ASP A 245 -7.84 -25.16 27.82
CA ASP A 245 -7.27 -26.42 28.31
C ASP A 245 -5.74 -26.40 28.46
N GLY A 246 -5.10 -25.26 28.16
CA GLY A 246 -3.66 -25.06 28.26
C GLY A 246 -2.86 -25.65 27.10
N LYS A 247 -3.53 -26.17 26.06
CA LYS A 247 -2.87 -26.70 24.86
C LYS A 247 -2.96 -25.71 23.73
N LYS A 248 -1.95 -25.75 22.87
CA LYS A 248 -1.87 -24.87 21.70
C LYS A 248 -2.71 -25.43 20.56
N ASP A 249 -3.83 -24.78 20.28
CA ASP A 249 -4.67 -24.96 19.11
C ASP A 249 -4.09 -24.18 17.91
N VAL A 250 -4.63 -24.42 16.71
CA VAL A 250 -4.17 -23.77 15.47
C VAL A 250 -5.33 -23.08 14.78
N LEU A 251 -5.12 -21.85 14.31
CA LEU A 251 -5.93 -21.26 13.25
C LEU A 251 -5.16 -21.38 11.94
N HIS A 252 -5.77 -22.02 10.95
CA HIS A 252 -5.17 -22.29 9.65
C HIS A 252 -5.97 -21.60 8.54
N GLY A 253 -5.27 -20.78 7.74
CA GLY A 253 -5.80 -20.22 6.50
C GLY A 253 -5.04 -20.76 5.30
N HIS A 254 -5.75 -21.12 4.23
CA HIS A 254 -5.17 -21.74 3.03
C HIS A 254 -5.47 -20.88 1.79
N VAL A 255 -4.51 -20.78 0.88
CA VAL A 255 -4.58 -19.87 -0.28
C VAL A 255 -5.81 -20.08 -1.15
N ALA A 256 -6.21 -21.33 -1.38
CA ALA A 256 -7.37 -21.66 -2.21
C ALA A 256 -8.72 -21.60 -1.47
N CYS A 257 -8.72 -21.21 -0.20
CA CYS A 257 -9.88 -21.34 0.67
C CYS A 257 -10.42 -19.99 1.10
N ASP A 258 -11.70 -19.98 1.46
CA ASP A 258 -12.40 -18.77 1.87
C ASP A 258 -12.48 -18.59 3.39
N ASN A 259 -12.36 -19.69 4.10
CA ASN A 259 -12.54 -19.85 5.53
C ASN A 259 -11.21 -19.97 6.30
N VAL A 260 -11.23 -19.55 7.57
CA VAL A 260 -10.23 -19.95 8.57
C VAL A 260 -10.73 -21.19 9.31
N VAL A 261 -9.89 -22.21 9.42
CA VAL A 261 -10.16 -23.44 10.16
C VAL A 261 -9.50 -23.38 11.53
N MET A 262 -10.26 -23.67 12.59
CA MET A 262 -9.68 -23.94 13.91
C MET A 262 -9.42 -25.44 14.05
N LEU A 263 -8.17 -25.80 14.36
CA LEU A 263 -7.74 -27.17 14.62
C LEU A 263 -7.46 -27.33 16.11
N THR A 264 -8.15 -28.26 16.76
CA THR A 264 -8.07 -28.46 18.21
C THR A 264 -7.00 -29.48 18.57
N ASN A 265 -6.06 -29.09 19.42
CA ASN A 265 -5.04 -29.96 19.97
C ASN A 265 -5.57 -30.72 21.19
N VAL A 266 -5.70 -32.04 21.08
CA VAL A 266 -6.15 -32.91 22.17
C VAL A 266 -4.99 -33.60 22.90
N GLY A 267 -3.76 -33.47 22.40
CA GLY A 267 -2.54 -34.06 22.95
C GLY A 267 -1.91 -33.25 24.08
N GLY A 268 -0.64 -32.86 23.90
CA GLY A 268 0.08 -31.90 24.74
C GLY A 268 0.74 -30.81 23.89
N ASN A 269 1.64 -30.04 24.48
CA ASN A 269 2.44 -29.03 23.77
C ASN A 269 3.77 -29.65 23.25
N GLY A 270 4.51 -28.91 22.43
CA GLY A 270 5.73 -29.39 21.79
C GLY A 270 5.49 -30.62 20.90
N MET A 271 6.39 -31.60 21.03
CA MET A 271 6.31 -32.88 20.32
C MET A 271 5.12 -33.77 20.73
N ALA A 272 4.43 -33.46 21.84
CA ALA A 272 3.26 -34.19 22.29
C ALA A 272 1.95 -33.74 21.61
N ALA A 273 2.01 -32.72 20.74
CA ALA A 273 0.84 -32.21 20.02
C ALA A 273 0.13 -33.28 19.20
N LEU A 274 -1.20 -33.29 19.29
CA LEU A 274 -2.07 -34.16 18.51
C LEU A 274 -3.36 -33.42 18.18
N ILE A 275 -3.49 -33.01 16.93
CA ILE A 275 -4.71 -32.39 16.42
C ILE A 275 -5.78 -33.48 16.26
N GLY A 276 -6.89 -33.30 16.98
CA GLY A 276 -7.97 -34.28 17.04
C GLY A 276 -9.22 -33.92 16.22
N SER A 277 -9.42 -32.63 15.94
CA SER A 277 -10.62 -32.14 15.24
C SER A 277 -10.37 -30.84 14.50
N ALA A 278 -11.22 -30.56 13.51
CA ALA A 278 -11.29 -29.29 12.80
C ALA A 278 -12.69 -28.69 12.91
N GLN A 279 -12.75 -27.39 13.19
CA GLN A 279 -13.92 -26.55 12.96
C GLN A 279 -13.67 -25.75 11.68
N ALA A 280 -14.34 -26.15 10.60
CA ALA A 280 -14.11 -25.58 9.27
C ALA A 280 -14.34 -24.07 9.20
N SER A 281 -15.32 -23.53 9.90
CA SER A 281 -15.64 -22.10 9.87
C SER A 281 -15.41 -21.47 11.23
N PHE A 282 -14.36 -20.66 11.34
CA PHE A 282 -14.01 -19.96 12.57
C PHE A 282 -14.08 -18.42 12.39
N PRO A 283 -14.62 -17.67 13.37
CA PRO A 283 -15.40 -18.14 14.52
C PRO A 283 -16.70 -18.85 14.11
N ALA A 284 -17.34 -19.60 15.02
CA ALA A 284 -18.57 -20.36 14.70
C ALA A 284 -19.76 -19.46 14.33
N VAL A 285 -19.80 -18.25 14.89
CA VAL A 285 -20.80 -17.22 14.60
C VAL A 285 -20.11 -16.10 13.82
N ALA A 286 -20.65 -15.75 12.66
CA ALA A 286 -20.02 -14.84 11.70
C ALA A 286 -18.58 -15.29 11.34
N PRO A 287 -18.42 -16.44 10.65
CA PRO A 287 -17.09 -16.93 10.32
C PRO A 287 -16.36 -15.99 9.35
N ILE A 288 -15.03 -15.99 9.44
CA ILE A 288 -14.17 -15.34 8.45
C ILE A 288 -14.44 -16.00 7.09
N ASN A 289 -14.73 -15.18 6.09
CA ASN A 289 -15.07 -15.62 4.75
C ASN A 289 -14.57 -14.61 3.71
N PHE A 290 -13.27 -14.66 3.40
CA PHE A 290 -12.69 -13.91 2.29
C PHE A 290 -12.70 -14.80 1.05
N PRO A 291 -13.00 -14.33 -0.17
CA PRO A 291 -12.99 -15.19 -1.35
C PRO A 291 -11.70 -15.99 -1.61
N VAL A 292 -10.56 -15.56 -1.03
CA VAL A 292 -9.27 -16.22 -1.17
C VAL A 292 -8.35 -15.85 0.01
N PHE A 293 -7.57 -16.84 0.46
CA PHE A 293 -6.41 -16.72 1.33
C PHE A 293 -6.59 -15.91 2.63
N PRO A 294 -7.51 -16.29 3.53
CA PRO A 294 -7.66 -15.63 4.83
C PRO A 294 -6.44 -15.85 5.72
N SER A 295 -6.10 -14.86 6.55
CA SER A 295 -5.11 -14.98 7.62
C SER A 295 -5.60 -14.33 8.92
N PRO A 296 -5.54 -15.05 10.05
CA PRO A 296 -5.94 -14.55 11.36
C PRO A 296 -4.75 -13.97 12.15
N TYR A 297 -5.02 -12.94 12.96
CA TYR A 297 -4.10 -12.29 13.89
C TYR A 297 -4.80 -12.05 15.21
N LEU A 298 -4.10 -12.24 16.34
CA LEU A 298 -4.66 -11.99 17.67
C LEU A 298 -3.83 -10.95 18.43
N GLU A 299 -4.44 -9.81 18.72
CA GLU A 299 -3.83 -8.66 19.41
C GLU A 299 -4.88 -7.96 20.29
N ASP A 300 -4.47 -7.34 21.39
CA ASP A 300 -5.36 -6.53 22.25
C ASP A 300 -5.64 -5.18 21.57
N ILE A 301 -6.77 -5.05 20.88
CA ILE A 301 -7.08 -3.91 20.01
C ILE A 301 -7.84 -2.82 20.72
N ASP A 302 -8.61 -3.16 21.76
CA ASP A 302 -9.35 -2.17 22.54
C ASP A 302 -8.73 -1.82 23.89
N GLY A 303 -7.63 -2.48 24.28
CA GLY A 303 -6.85 -2.18 25.48
C GLY A 303 -7.45 -2.77 26.75
N ASP A 304 -8.32 -3.77 26.66
CA ASP A 304 -8.92 -4.45 27.81
C ASP A 304 -8.07 -5.59 28.38
N GLY A 305 -6.88 -5.83 27.78
CA GLY A 305 -5.93 -6.85 28.18
C GLY A 305 -6.21 -8.23 27.60
N GLN A 306 -7.31 -8.39 26.84
CA GLN A 306 -7.62 -9.62 26.12
C GLN A 306 -7.32 -9.45 24.64
N LYS A 307 -6.78 -10.50 24.01
CA LYS A 307 -6.53 -10.46 22.57
C LYS A 307 -7.84 -10.58 21.79
N ASP A 308 -8.08 -9.62 20.92
CA ASP A 308 -9.11 -9.61 19.88
C ASP A 308 -8.64 -10.36 18.63
N LEU A 309 -9.58 -10.76 17.77
CA LEU A 309 -9.27 -11.41 16.50
C LEU A 309 -9.42 -10.40 15.35
N ILE A 310 -8.35 -10.29 14.55
CA ILE A 310 -8.34 -9.58 13.28
C ILE A 310 -8.13 -10.60 12.17
N ALA A 311 -8.78 -10.43 11.03
CA ALA A 311 -8.52 -11.25 9.86
C ALA A 311 -8.32 -10.37 8.62
N SER A 312 -7.37 -10.74 7.78
CA SER A 312 -7.12 -10.09 6.48
C SER A 312 -6.79 -11.13 5.43
N PRO A 313 -7.06 -10.88 4.14
CA PRO A 313 -6.43 -11.63 3.06
C PRO A 313 -4.90 -11.58 3.18
N SER A 314 -4.24 -12.65 2.74
CA SER A 314 -2.78 -12.82 2.76
C SER A 314 -2.21 -13.00 1.34
N SER A 315 -2.90 -12.45 0.35
CA SER A 315 -2.46 -12.53 -1.05
C SER A 315 -1.27 -11.61 -1.31
N THR A 316 -0.35 -12.08 -2.15
CA THR A 316 0.71 -11.26 -2.76
C THR A 316 0.42 -10.95 -4.23
N ASP A 317 -0.64 -11.52 -4.80
CA ASP A 317 -0.94 -11.47 -6.22
C ASP A 317 -2.10 -10.52 -6.54
N ILE A 318 -1.78 -9.46 -7.28
CA ILE A 318 -2.75 -8.47 -7.77
C ILE A 318 -3.82 -9.11 -8.65
N ALA A 319 -3.55 -10.25 -9.31
CA ALA A 319 -4.56 -10.95 -10.13
C ALA A 319 -5.72 -11.51 -9.30
N THR A 320 -5.54 -11.68 -7.98
CA THR A 320 -6.61 -12.10 -7.06
C THR A 320 -7.45 -10.94 -6.53
N ASN A 321 -6.95 -9.70 -6.63
CA ASN A 321 -7.64 -8.48 -6.15
C ASN A 321 -9.07 -8.34 -6.69
N PRO A 322 -9.40 -8.65 -7.96
CA PRO A 322 -10.77 -8.55 -8.48
C PRO A 322 -11.79 -9.51 -7.84
N LEU A 323 -11.33 -10.47 -7.03
CA LEU A 323 -12.18 -11.36 -6.24
C LEU A 323 -12.48 -10.76 -4.85
N LEU A 324 -11.58 -9.94 -4.31
CA LEU A 324 -11.65 -9.40 -2.96
C LEU A 324 -12.39 -8.05 -2.95
N ASN A 325 -13.07 -7.75 -1.84
CA ASN A 325 -13.47 -6.37 -1.55
C ASN A 325 -12.37 -5.71 -0.72
N LEU A 326 -11.42 -5.08 -1.40
CA LEU A 326 -10.24 -4.49 -0.78
C LEU A 326 -10.51 -3.22 0.04
N ARG A 327 -11.74 -2.66 0.01
CA ARG A 327 -12.14 -1.60 0.94
C ARG A 327 -12.63 -2.13 2.28
N GLN A 328 -12.79 -3.45 2.39
CA GLN A 328 -13.38 -4.18 3.51
C GLN A 328 -12.62 -5.49 3.74
N SER A 329 -11.29 -5.39 3.76
CA SER A 329 -10.36 -6.51 3.85
C SER A 329 -9.83 -6.74 5.26
N ASN A 330 -10.13 -5.89 6.24
CA ASN A 330 -9.62 -6.01 7.60
C ASN A 330 -10.78 -6.25 8.59
N TRP A 331 -11.10 -7.52 8.86
CA TRP A 331 -12.25 -7.88 9.69
C TRP A 331 -11.86 -7.95 11.17
N LEU A 332 -12.62 -7.26 12.02
CA LEU A 332 -12.39 -7.20 13.46
C LEU A 332 -13.51 -7.92 14.23
N TYR A 333 -13.09 -8.74 15.19
CA TYR A 333 -13.91 -9.43 16.15
C TYR A 333 -13.43 -9.10 17.56
N LYS A 334 -14.31 -8.50 18.37
CA LYS A 334 -14.01 -8.28 19.78
C LYS A 334 -14.04 -9.61 20.53
N ASN A 335 -13.06 -9.84 21.39
CA ASN A 335 -13.09 -10.92 22.35
C ASN A 335 -13.92 -10.51 23.58
N GLU A 336 -14.98 -11.25 23.88
CA GLU A 336 -15.80 -11.07 25.08
C GLU A 336 -15.49 -12.12 26.17
N GLY A 337 -14.46 -12.95 25.95
CA GLY A 337 -14.01 -14.02 26.84
C GLY A 337 -12.63 -13.70 27.42
N THR A 338 -11.73 -14.68 27.37
CA THR A 338 -10.32 -14.50 27.74
C THR A 338 -9.39 -14.74 26.55
N THR A 339 -8.13 -14.32 26.66
CA THR A 339 -7.11 -14.63 25.64
C THR A 339 -6.95 -16.13 25.40
N THR A 340 -7.11 -16.96 26.44
CA THR A 340 -6.97 -18.43 26.36
C THR A 340 -8.28 -19.18 26.13
N ASN A 341 -9.42 -18.52 26.24
CA ASN A 341 -10.74 -19.09 25.96
C ASN A 341 -11.62 -17.98 25.35
N PRO A 342 -11.32 -17.57 24.10
CA PRO A 342 -11.93 -16.42 23.49
C PRO A 342 -13.39 -16.64 23.12
N LYS A 343 -14.16 -15.55 23.19
CA LYS A 343 -15.51 -15.46 22.66
C LYS A 343 -15.59 -14.33 21.65
N PHE A 344 -15.22 -14.63 20.41
CA PHE A 344 -15.18 -13.65 19.34
C PHE A 344 -16.58 -13.24 18.88
N THR A 345 -16.83 -11.93 18.87
CA THR A 345 -18.06 -11.33 18.36
C THR A 345 -17.70 -10.31 17.29
N TYR A 346 -18.25 -10.49 16.09
CA TYR A 346 -18.01 -9.61 14.94
C TYR A 346 -18.29 -8.14 15.27
N ARG A 347 -17.46 -7.23 14.75
CA ARG A 347 -17.59 -5.77 14.91
C ARG A 347 -17.66 -5.05 13.58
N GLN A 348 -16.68 -5.25 12.70
CA GLN A 348 -16.60 -4.56 11.41
C GLN A 348 -15.69 -5.30 10.42
N MET A 349 -15.71 -4.88 9.15
CA MET A 349 -14.95 -5.49 8.04
C MET A 349 -13.85 -4.59 7.47
N ASP A 350 -13.75 -3.36 7.96
CA ASP A 350 -12.92 -2.28 7.47
C ASP A 350 -12.08 -1.68 8.62
N PHE A 351 -11.60 -2.51 9.54
CA PHE A 351 -10.75 -2.06 10.64
C PHE A 351 -9.54 -1.28 10.12
N LEU A 352 -9.32 -0.09 10.71
CA LEU A 352 -8.43 0.99 10.25
C LEU A 352 -8.85 1.65 8.93
N GLN A 353 -9.34 0.88 7.94
CA GLN A 353 -9.74 1.38 6.63
C GLN A 353 -10.91 2.39 6.71
N ASP A 354 -11.82 2.22 7.68
CA ASP A 354 -12.94 3.14 7.94
C ASP A 354 -12.50 4.57 8.35
N GLY A 355 -11.23 4.73 8.69
CA GLY A 355 -10.59 6.00 9.01
C GLY A 355 -9.72 6.55 7.88
N MET A 356 -9.66 5.93 6.70
CA MET A 356 -8.74 6.28 5.61
C MET A 356 -9.48 6.71 4.34
N ILE A 357 -8.81 7.44 3.44
CA ILE A 357 -9.16 7.35 2.02
C ILE A 357 -8.67 5.98 1.56
N ASP A 358 -9.60 5.07 1.32
CA ASP A 358 -9.31 3.74 0.78
C ASP A 358 -10.29 3.40 -0.35
N LEU A 359 -9.77 3.43 -1.57
CA LEU A 359 -10.51 3.12 -2.79
C LEU A 359 -10.34 1.66 -3.23
N GLY A 360 -9.69 0.82 -2.42
CA GLY A 360 -9.46 -0.61 -2.62
C GLY A 360 -8.14 -0.91 -3.32
N GLU A 361 -7.92 -0.40 -4.52
CA GLU A 361 -6.61 -0.55 -5.17
C GLU A 361 -6.32 0.53 -6.20
N ASN A 362 -5.03 0.71 -6.51
CA ASN A 362 -4.51 1.57 -7.58
C ASN A 362 -5.06 3.01 -7.53
N ALA A 363 -5.06 3.63 -6.36
CA ALA A 363 -5.48 5.03 -6.23
C ALA A 363 -4.59 5.92 -7.11
N THR A 364 -5.22 6.78 -7.90
CA THR A 364 -4.54 7.70 -8.81
C THR A 364 -5.12 9.11 -8.62
N PRO A 365 -4.53 9.93 -7.72
CA PRO A 365 -5.01 11.28 -7.45
C PRO A 365 -4.71 12.24 -8.61
N ALA A 366 -5.51 13.31 -8.70
CA ALA A 366 -5.23 14.52 -9.47
C ALA A 366 -5.94 15.72 -8.81
N LEU A 367 -5.36 16.91 -8.94
CA LEU A 367 -5.86 18.15 -8.34
C LEU A 367 -6.21 19.18 -9.42
N ALA A 368 -7.31 19.91 -9.23
CA ALA A 368 -7.70 21.07 -10.04
C ALA A 368 -8.75 21.90 -9.30
N ASP A 369 -8.88 23.18 -9.63
CA ASP A 369 -9.99 24.03 -9.18
C ASP A 369 -11.24 23.71 -10.02
N ILE A 370 -12.08 22.77 -9.55
CA ILE A 370 -13.18 22.23 -10.35
C ILE A 370 -14.42 23.14 -10.23
N ASP A 371 -14.69 23.70 -9.05
CA ASP A 371 -15.83 24.58 -8.84
C ASP A 371 -15.52 26.10 -8.90
N GLY A 372 -14.28 26.46 -9.20
CA GLY A 372 -13.87 27.80 -9.61
C GLY A 372 -13.78 28.80 -8.46
N ASP A 373 -13.64 28.32 -7.23
CA ASP A 373 -13.54 29.16 -6.03
C ASP A 373 -12.09 29.52 -5.66
N GLY A 374 -11.12 29.01 -6.44
CA GLY A 374 -9.71 29.32 -6.34
C GLY A 374 -8.92 28.40 -5.44
N ASP A 375 -9.55 27.35 -4.89
CA ASP A 375 -8.86 26.27 -4.20
C ASP A 375 -8.84 24.97 -5.02
N LEU A 376 -7.95 24.03 -4.67
CA LEU A 376 -7.80 22.79 -5.44
C LEU A 376 -8.69 21.69 -4.87
N ASP A 377 -9.59 21.18 -5.70
CA ASP A 377 -10.34 19.95 -5.47
C ASP A 377 -9.52 18.70 -5.80
N LEU A 378 -9.90 17.56 -5.22
CA LEU A 378 -9.26 16.27 -5.44
C LEU A 378 -10.19 15.30 -6.19
N VAL A 379 -9.67 14.73 -7.27
CA VAL A 379 -10.24 13.52 -7.88
C VAL A 379 -9.27 12.36 -7.75
N ALA A 380 -9.78 11.14 -7.62
CA ALA A 380 -8.94 9.96 -7.49
C ALA A 380 -9.53 8.78 -8.28
N GLY A 381 -8.85 8.35 -9.32
CA GLY A 381 -9.15 7.10 -10.00
C GLY A 381 -8.76 5.89 -9.15
N TYR A 382 -9.35 4.72 -9.43
CA TYR A 382 -9.03 3.46 -8.73
C TYR A 382 -9.09 2.25 -9.65
N GLY A 383 -8.58 1.11 -9.19
CA GLY A 383 -8.43 -0.10 -10.01
C GLY A 383 -9.73 -0.78 -10.37
N GLY A 384 -10.62 -0.90 -9.40
CA GLY A 384 -11.97 -1.36 -9.58
C GLY A 384 -12.58 -1.84 -8.27
N LEU A 385 -13.91 -1.90 -8.27
CA LEU A 385 -14.68 -2.48 -7.18
C LEU A 385 -15.56 -3.58 -7.76
N ARG A 386 -15.59 -4.72 -7.09
CA ARG A 386 -16.49 -5.82 -7.47
C ARG A 386 -17.91 -5.45 -7.04
N ALA A 387 -18.79 -5.28 -8.02
CA ALA A 387 -20.22 -5.08 -7.84
C ALA A 387 -21.01 -6.26 -8.44
N THR A 388 -22.32 -6.28 -8.20
CA THR A 388 -23.23 -7.33 -8.72
C THR A 388 -23.25 -7.42 -10.24
N ASP A 389 -22.95 -6.32 -10.93
CA ASP A 389 -22.93 -6.20 -12.38
C ASP A 389 -21.52 -6.29 -13.01
N GLY A 390 -20.49 -6.56 -12.20
CA GLY A 390 -19.13 -6.78 -12.66
C GLY A 390 -18.07 -6.08 -11.83
N TYR A 391 -16.82 -6.18 -12.26
CA TYR A 391 -15.70 -5.44 -11.68
C TYR A 391 -15.47 -4.17 -12.51
N ARG A 392 -15.58 -3.01 -11.87
CA ARG A 392 -15.44 -1.70 -12.54
C ARG A 392 -14.73 -0.66 -11.68
N ALA A 393 -13.84 0.10 -12.30
CA ALA A 393 -13.28 1.33 -11.78
C ALA A 393 -14.27 2.49 -11.86
N GLY A 394 -13.91 3.57 -11.19
CA GLY A 394 -14.55 4.88 -11.23
C GLY A 394 -13.50 5.95 -10.93
N ILE A 395 -13.96 7.19 -10.77
CA ILE A 395 -13.13 8.32 -10.37
C ILE A 395 -13.85 8.96 -9.20
N ALA A 396 -13.32 8.81 -7.99
CA ALA A 396 -13.85 9.44 -6.80
C ALA A 396 -13.63 10.96 -6.86
N PHE A 397 -14.57 11.73 -6.34
CA PHE A 397 -14.50 13.18 -6.23
C PHE A 397 -14.60 13.63 -4.78
N PHE A 398 -13.66 14.46 -4.38
CA PHE A 398 -13.58 15.13 -3.10
C PHE A 398 -13.53 16.63 -3.34
N ARG A 399 -14.56 17.34 -2.89
CA ARG A 399 -14.57 18.80 -2.94
C ARG A 399 -13.66 19.33 -1.83
N ASN A 400 -12.86 20.34 -2.11
CA ASN A 400 -12.26 21.12 -1.06
C ASN A 400 -13.29 22.12 -0.51
N THR A 401 -13.48 22.05 0.80
CA THR A 401 -14.46 22.84 1.58
C THR A 401 -13.75 23.85 2.48
N GLY A 402 -12.42 23.89 2.40
CA GLY A 402 -11.57 24.82 3.11
C GLY A 402 -11.36 26.11 2.31
N ASN A 403 -10.11 26.38 1.96
CA ASN A 403 -9.71 27.44 1.04
C ASN A 403 -8.31 27.13 0.48
N ALA A 404 -7.82 27.98 -0.42
CA ALA A 404 -6.52 27.83 -1.10
C ALA A 404 -5.29 27.79 -0.16
N THR A 405 -5.41 28.24 1.08
CA THR A 405 -4.33 28.25 2.08
C THR A 405 -4.48 27.19 3.17
N GLN A 406 -5.63 26.53 3.22
CA GLN A 406 -5.95 25.53 4.23
C GLN A 406 -7.01 24.58 3.69
N ALA A 407 -6.56 23.59 2.92
CA ALA A 407 -7.46 22.59 2.36
C ALA A 407 -8.20 21.76 3.42
N ALA A 408 -9.43 21.37 3.08
CA ALA A 408 -10.25 20.42 3.83
C ALA A 408 -11.16 19.67 2.86
N PHE A 409 -11.01 18.37 2.69
CA PHE A 409 -11.73 17.63 1.65
C PHE A 409 -13.03 17.00 2.16
N GLU A 410 -14.09 17.04 1.37
CA GLU A 410 -15.34 16.32 1.58
C GLU A 410 -15.56 15.35 0.42
N PHE A 411 -15.71 14.05 0.72
CA PHE A 411 -16.06 13.05 -0.28
C PHE A 411 -17.49 13.28 -0.79
N ILE A 412 -17.62 13.45 -2.10
CA ILE A 412 -18.90 13.73 -2.76
C ILE A 412 -19.49 12.47 -3.39
N ASN A 413 -18.70 11.75 -4.20
CA ASN A 413 -19.13 10.51 -4.86
C ASN A 413 -17.93 9.69 -5.38
N GLU A 414 -18.20 8.43 -5.74
CA GLU A 414 -17.19 7.48 -6.27
C GLU A 414 -17.08 7.45 -7.80
N ASP A 415 -18.02 8.07 -8.51
CA ASP A 415 -18.08 8.09 -9.97
C ASP A 415 -18.35 9.51 -10.45
N PHE A 416 -17.29 10.30 -10.57
CA PHE A 416 -17.32 11.70 -10.97
C PHE A 416 -18.07 11.85 -12.28
N LEU A 417 -19.11 12.70 -12.28
CA LEU A 417 -20.04 12.91 -13.39
C LEU A 417 -20.79 11.63 -13.86
N GLY A 418 -20.76 10.54 -13.09
CA GLY A 418 -21.32 9.24 -13.47
C GLY A 418 -20.64 8.63 -14.69
N LEU A 419 -19.35 8.91 -14.92
CA LEU A 419 -18.63 8.54 -16.13
C LEU A 419 -18.56 7.04 -16.35
N SER A 420 -18.18 6.28 -15.32
CA SER A 420 -18.06 4.83 -15.40
C SER A 420 -19.41 4.19 -15.74
N ALA A 421 -20.46 4.58 -15.02
CA ALA A 421 -21.81 4.09 -15.27
C ALA A 421 -22.33 4.45 -16.68
N GLN A 422 -22.06 5.68 -17.15
CA GLN A 422 -22.47 6.12 -18.48
C GLN A 422 -21.76 5.34 -19.60
N LEU A 423 -20.45 5.13 -19.49
CA LEU A 423 -19.66 4.39 -20.48
C LEU A 423 -20.04 2.93 -20.54
N PHE A 424 -20.29 2.30 -19.38
CA PHE A 424 -20.81 0.94 -19.33
C PHE A 424 -22.16 0.85 -20.06
N LYS A 425 -23.10 1.74 -19.73
CA LYS A 425 -24.46 1.70 -20.29
C LYS A 425 -24.52 2.04 -21.79
N LYS A 426 -23.79 3.05 -22.24
CA LYS A 426 -23.87 3.58 -23.63
C LYS A 426 -22.99 2.80 -24.60
N GLU A 427 -21.82 2.34 -24.16
CA GLU A 427 -20.78 1.79 -25.05
C GLU A 427 -20.31 0.39 -24.67
N ASN A 428 -20.86 -0.18 -23.59
CA ASN A 428 -20.39 -1.45 -23.00
C ASN A 428 -18.87 -1.42 -22.78
N VAL A 429 -18.42 -0.36 -22.09
CA VAL A 429 -17.03 -0.15 -21.68
C VAL A 429 -16.96 -0.23 -20.16
N ASN A 430 -16.27 -1.25 -19.65
CA ASN A 430 -15.92 -1.34 -18.24
C ASN A 430 -14.53 -0.73 -18.06
N LEU A 431 -14.45 0.34 -17.28
CA LEU A 431 -13.19 0.93 -16.88
C LEU A 431 -12.52 0.03 -15.83
N VAL A 432 -11.21 -0.10 -15.91
CA VAL A 432 -10.33 -0.74 -14.93
C VAL A 432 -9.08 0.12 -14.82
N ASN A 433 -8.57 0.36 -13.61
CA ASN A 433 -7.42 1.24 -13.35
C ASN A 433 -7.60 2.61 -14.01
N ALA A 434 -8.67 3.32 -13.64
CA ALA A 434 -8.93 4.66 -14.14
C ALA A 434 -7.90 5.65 -13.59
N LYS A 435 -7.37 6.54 -14.44
CA LYS A 435 -6.32 7.50 -14.09
C LYS A 435 -6.73 8.90 -14.59
N PRO A 436 -7.24 9.78 -13.71
CA PRO A 436 -7.62 11.13 -14.08
C PRO A 436 -6.40 12.03 -14.31
N PHE A 437 -6.55 13.05 -15.14
CA PHE A 437 -5.57 14.12 -15.31
C PHE A 437 -6.27 15.40 -15.79
N PHE A 438 -5.56 16.52 -15.69
CA PHE A 438 -6.05 17.83 -16.13
C PHE A 438 -5.00 18.49 -17.04
N ALA A 439 -5.43 18.98 -18.19
CA ALA A 439 -4.59 19.70 -19.14
C ALA A 439 -5.47 20.45 -20.16
N ASP A 440 -4.93 21.46 -20.84
CA ASP A 440 -5.62 22.07 -22.00
C ASP A 440 -5.50 21.15 -23.22
N LEU A 441 -6.46 20.24 -23.37
CA LEU A 441 -6.41 19.16 -24.35
C LEU A 441 -6.91 19.57 -25.73
N ASN A 442 -7.68 20.66 -25.80
CA ASN A 442 -8.25 21.16 -27.04
C ASN A 442 -7.58 22.46 -27.54
N GLY A 443 -6.75 23.11 -26.72
CA GLY A 443 -5.96 24.29 -27.05
C GLY A 443 -6.71 25.61 -26.93
N ASP A 444 -7.78 25.67 -26.15
CA ASP A 444 -8.59 26.88 -25.95
C ASP A 444 -8.12 27.74 -24.77
N GLY A 445 -7.03 27.35 -24.10
CA GLY A 445 -6.45 28.05 -22.96
C GLY A 445 -7.13 27.78 -21.62
N THR A 446 -8.12 26.88 -21.60
CA THR A 446 -8.78 26.40 -20.39
C THR A 446 -8.37 24.96 -20.08
N THR A 447 -8.29 24.64 -18.79
CA THR A 447 -7.95 23.27 -18.36
C THR A 447 -9.15 22.37 -18.60
N ASP A 448 -8.95 21.27 -19.31
CA ASP A 448 -9.92 20.20 -19.56
C ASP A 448 -9.74 19.05 -18.56
N PHE A 449 -10.77 18.22 -18.40
CA PHE A 449 -10.69 16.98 -17.61
C PHE A 449 -10.45 15.78 -18.52
N GLY A 450 -9.37 15.05 -18.31
CA GLY A 450 -9.01 13.84 -19.02
C GLY A 450 -8.92 12.62 -18.11
N PHE A 451 -9.02 11.43 -18.70
CA PHE A 451 -8.62 10.19 -18.04
C PHE A 451 -8.18 9.15 -19.06
N TRP A 452 -7.33 8.22 -18.61
CA TRP A 452 -7.13 6.95 -19.30
C TRP A 452 -7.45 5.77 -18.40
N ALA A 453 -7.84 4.66 -19.01
CA ALA A 453 -8.17 3.43 -18.29
C ALA A 453 -7.87 2.20 -19.15
N ASN A 454 -7.66 1.09 -18.46
CA ASN A 454 -7.71 -0.23 -19.07
C ASN A 454 -9.18 -0.60 -19.31
N THR A 455 -9.44 -1.36 -20.38
CA THR A 455 -10.76 -1.97 -20.63
C THR A 455 -10.56 -3.38 -21.17
N PHE A 456 -11.62 -4.20 -21.16
CA PHE A 456 -11.60 -5.51 -21.83
C PHE A 456 -11.43 -5.44 -23.36
N LYS A 457 -11.47 -4.23 -23.95
CA LYS A 457 -11.26 -3.98 -25.38
C LYS A 457 -9.89 -3.33 -25.67
N GLY A 458 -9.05 -3.11 -24.65
CA GLY A 458 -7.77 -2.40 -24.76
C GLY A 458 -7.76 -1.06 -24.01
N MET A 459 -6.71 -0.26 -24.22
CA MET A 459 -6.60 1.07 -23.61
C MET A 459 -7.65 2.04 -24.15
N ASP A 460 -8.22 2.86 -23.27
CA ASP A 460 -9.15 3.93 -23.62
C ASP A 460 -8.68 5.24 -22.98
N ILE A 461 -8.54 6.29 -23.78
CA ILE A 461 -8.19 7.65 -23.35
C ILE A 461 -9.33 8.57 -23.78
N ARG A 462 -9.88 9.32 -22.84
CA ARG A 462 -10.98 10.25 -23.10
C ARG A 462 -10.78 11.57 -22.38
N TYR A 463 -11.42 12.60 -22.89
CA TYR A 463 -11.50 13.88 -22.22
C TYR A 463 -12.84 14.57 -22.39
N LEU A 464 -13.09 15.52 -21.50
CA LEU A 464 -14.22 16.42 -21.49
C LEU A 464 -13.72 17.85 -21.56
N PRO A 465 -14.07 18.61 -22.62
CA PRO A 465 -13.68 20.00 -22.73
C PRO A 465 -14.36 20.83 -21.64
N ASN A 466 -13.61 21.73 -21.02
CA ASN A 466 -14.15 22.72 -20.10
C ASN A 466 -14.82 23.85 -20.88
N LEU A 467 -16.14 23.97 -20.76
CA LEU A 467 -16.91 24.98 -21.50
C LEU A 467 -17.01 26.32 -20.76
N ALA A 468 -16.31 26.47 -19.64
CA ALA A 468 -16.30 27.69 -18.85
C ALA A 468 -15.10 28.57 -19.23
N PRO A 469 -15.22 29.92 -19.12
CA PRO A 469 -14.05 30.79 -19.24
C PRO A 469 -12.99 30.47 -18.19
N ARG A 470 -11.73 30.85 -18.46
CA ARG A 470 -10.61 30.69 -17.52
C ARG A 470 -10.94 31.32 -16.15
N GLY A 471 -10.64 30.59 -15.08
CA GLY A 471 -10.86 31.04 -13.69
C GLY A 471 -12.33 31.06 -13.27
N GLN A 472 -13.17 30.25 -13.92
CA GLN A 472 -14.56 30.00 -13.53
C GLN A 472 -14.75 28.50 -13.30
N ALA A 473 -15.80 28.16 -12.55
CA ALA A 473 -16.21 26.78 -12.30
C ALA A 473 -16.24 25.97 -13.59
N MET A 474 -15.57 24.80 -13.59
CA MET A 474 -15.52 23.96 -14.77
C MET A 474 -16.93 23.58 -15.23
N ARG A 475 -17.21 23.76 -16.52
CA ARG A 475 -18.49 23.35 -17.12
C ARG A 475 -18.29 22.13 -17.99
N LEU A 476 -18.38 20.95 -17.38
CA LEU A 476 -18.16 19.65 -18.02
C LEU A 476 -19.48 19.01 -18.47
N ASP A 477 -19.69 18.90 -19.78
CA ASP A 477 -20.87 18.25 -20.39
C ASP A 477 -20.51 16.83 -20.86
N THR A 478 -21.01 15.80 -20.16
CA THR A 478 -20.70 14.39 -20.47
C THR A 478 -21.16 13.93 -21.85
N SER A 479 -22.03 14.69 -22.53
CA SER A 479 -22.39 14.41 -23.93
C SER A 479 -21.27 14.75 -24.92
N ARG A 480 -20.27 15.54 -24.51
CA ARG A 480 -19.11 15.95 -25.32
C ARG A 480 -17.85 15.13 -25.02
N ILE A 481 -17.98 14.01 -24.31
CA ILE A 481 -16.84 13.13 -24.04
C ILE A 481 -16.21 12.68 -25.35
N THR A 482 -14.92 12.94 -25.50
CA THR A 482 -14.20 12.72 -26.75
C THR A 482 -13.11 11.68 -26.52
N LYS A 483 -13.01 10.71 -27.44
CA LYS A 483 -11.94 9.71 -27.42
C LYS A 483 -10.68 10.29 -28.06
N MET A 484 -9.55 10.16 -27.39
CA MET A 484 -8.25 10.63 -27.88
C MET A 484 -7.51 9.52 -28.65
N PRO A 485 -6.63 9.88 -29.60
CA PRO A 485 -5.76 8.90 -30.24
C PRO A 485 -4.78 8.32 -29.21
N LEU A 486 -4.55 7.00 -29.30
CA LEU A 486 -3.56 6.33 -28.47
C LEU A 486 -2.15 6.60 -29.04
N PRO A 487 -1.14 6.87 -28.19
CA PRO A 487 0.25 6.79 -28.61
C PRO A 487 0.58 5.40 -29.16
N LYS A 488 1.55 5.34 -30.08
CA LYS A 488 1.93 4.07 -30.72
C LYS A 488 2.37 3.05 -29.66
N ASN A 489 1.90 1.80 -29.78
CA ASN A 489 2.25 0.69 -28.87
C ASN A 489 1.92 0.94 -27.39
N PHE A 490 0.98 1.83 -27.07
CA PHE A 490 0.47 1.98 -25.72
C PHE A 490 -0.39 0.77 -25.32
N VAL A 491 -0.02 0.10 -24.23
CA VAL A 491 -0.66 -1.15 -23.80
C VAL A 491 -1.10 -1.13 -22.33
N ASN A 492 -1.83 -2.18 -21.96
CA ASN A 492 -2.37 -2.36 -20.62
C ASN A 492 -1.28 -2.29 -19.53
N GLY A 493 -1.51 -1.48 -18.50
CA GLY A 493 -0.59 -1.29 -17.37
C GLY A 493 0.34 -0.09 -17.50
N GLU A 494 0.49 0.51 -18.68
CA GLU A 494 1.38 1.65 -18.91
C GLU A 494 0.75 2.99 -18.48
N ASN A 495 1.60 3.99 -18.25
CA ASN A 495 1.17 5.31 -17.77
C ASN A 495 1.58 6.43 -18.71
N LEU A 496 0.77 7.49 -18.71
CA LEU A 496 0.92 8.65 -19.57
C LEU A 496 1.23 9.90 -18.76
N LEU A 497 1.93 10.83 -19.38
CA LEU A 497 2.02 12.22 -18.98
C LEU A 497 1.88 13.08 -20.23
N TYR A 498 0.91 13.99 -20.21
CA TYR A 498 0.74 15.01 -21.24
C TYR A 498 1.51 16.27 -20.83
N TYR A 499 2.43 16.73 -21.67
CA TYR A 499 3.25 17.92 -21.39
C TYR A 499 3.84 18.48 -22.69
N ASP A 500 4.03 19.80 -22.79
CA ASP A 500 4.71 20.44 -23.92
C ASP A 500 6.23 20.34 -23.74
N ILE A 501 6.84 19.31 -24.33
CA ILE A 501 8.24 18.95 -24.07
C ILE A 501 9.19 19.77 -24.94
N ASP A 502 8.80 20.03 -26.18
CA ASP A 502 9.60 20.79 -27.15
C ASP A 502 9.31 22.30 -27.17
N LYS A 503 8.31 22.74 -26.40
CA LYS A 503 7.89 24.14 -26.22
C LYS A 503 7.25 24.72 -27.48
N ASP A 504 6.54 23.91 -28.26
CA ASP A 504 5.84 24.34 -29.47
C ASP A 504 4.37 24.73 -29.23
N GLY A 505 3.89 24.63 -27.98
CA GLY A 505 2.53 24.96 -27.57
C GLY A 505 1.53 23.81 -27.75
N LYS A 506 1.97 22.62 -28.15
CA LYS A 506 1.14 21.41 -28.22
C LYS A 506 1.55 20.44 -27.13
N LEU A 507 0.57 19.72 -26.59
CA LEU A 507 0.86 18.66 -25.62
C LEU A 507 1.42 17.42 -26.34
N ASP A 508 2.65 17.08 -25.99
CA ASP A 508 3.28 15.80 -26.27
C ASP A 508 2.90 14.74 -25.23
N VAL A 509 3.35 13.50 -25.43
CA VAL A 509 3.10 12.40 -24.50
C VAL A 509 4.40 11.68 -24.12
N LEU A 510 4.64 11.56 -22.82
CA LEU A 510 5.54 10.54 -22.29
C LEU A 510 4.75 9.28 -21.95
N VAL A 511 5.28 8.11 -22.31
CA VAL A 511 4.72 6.81 -21.97
C VAL A 511 5.71 6.06 -21.09
N SER A 512 5.37 5.85 -19.82
CA SER A 512 6.14 4.96 -18.95
C SER A 512 5.71 3.52 -19.18
N LYS A 513 6.64 2.70 -19.68
CA LYS A 513 6.37 1.36 -20.21
C LYS A 513 6.39 0.29 -19.13
N ASN A 514 5.78 -0.86 -19.43
CA ASN A 514 5.90 -2.05 -18.60
C ASN A 514 7.32 -2.65 -18.56
N SER A 515 8.22 -2.19 -19.43
CA SER A 515 9.66 -2.49 -19.41
C SER A 515 10.47 -1.48 -18.59
N GLY A 516 9.83 -0.42 -18.10
CA GLY A 516 10.42 0.63 -17.26
C GLY A 516 11.22 1.71 -17.96
N ASN A 517 11.41 1.61 -19.27
CA ASN A 517 11.81 2.75 -20.08
C ASN A 517 10.68 3.79 -20.19
N VAL A 518 11.04 5.02 -20.54
CA VAL A 518 10.08 6.09 -20.85
C VAL A 518 10.21 6.45 -22.32
N GLU A 519 9.13 6.30 -23.07
CA GLU A 519 9.06 6.72 -24.47
C GLU A 519 8.60 8.18 -24.58
N PHE A 520 9.14 8.91 -25.54
CA PHE A 520 8.68 10.25 -25.92
C PHE A 520 7.98 10.22 -27.27
N HIS A 521 6.71 10.63 -27.28
CA HIS A 521 5.87 10.73 -28.46
C HIS A 521 5.49 12.20 -28.69
N GLN A 522 6.07 12.81 -29.72
CA GLN A 522 5.83 14.21 -30.06
C GLN A 522 4.49 14.36 -30.79
N ASN A 523 3.75 15.42 -30.49
CA ASN A 523 2.56 15.79 -31.23
C ASN A 523 2.90 16.59 -32.49
N VAL A 524 2.99 15.90 -33.63
CA VAL A 524 3.22 16.52 -34.94
C VAL A 524 1.94 17.05 -35.60
N GLY A 525 0.78 16.83 -34.95
CA GLY A 525 -0.53 17.30 -35.40
C GLY A 525 -0.86 18.71 -34.90
N SER A 526 -2.12 18.91 -34.55
CA SER A 526 -2.61 20.12 -33.87
C SER A 526 -3.14 19.78 -32.48
N THR A 527 -3.36 20.76 -31.62
CA THR A 527 -3.93 20.52 -30.28
C THR A 527 -5.33 19.88 -30.37
N ALA A 528 -6.19 20.38 -31.25
CA ALA A 528 -7.54 19.84 -31.46
C ALA A 528 -7.58 18.49 -32.21
N SER A 529 -6.49 18.08 -32.84
CA SER A 529 -6.38 16.82 -33.58
C SER A 529 -4.93 16.33 -33.52
N PRO A 530 -4.53 15.74 -32.37
CA PRO A 530 -3.15 15.37 -32.14
C PRO A 530 -2.74 14.15 -32.96
N ILE A 531 -1.47 14.11 -33.35
CA ILE A 531 -0.83 12.97 -34.03
C ILE A 531 0.48 12.69 -33.31
N TYR A 532 0.54 11.56 -32.60
CA TYR A 532 1.69 11.20 -31.79
C TYR A 532 2.70 10.38 -32.57
N GLU A 533 3.90 10.93 -32.79
CA GLU A 533 5.04 10.25 -33.39
C GLU A 533 6.10 9.94 -32.34
N LEU A 534 6.48 8.66 -32.22
CA LEU A 534 7.59 8.22 -31.37
C LEU A 534 8.91 8.88 -31.82
N LYS A 535 9.55 9.64 -30.93
CA LYS A 535 10.85 10.30 -31.15
C LYS A 535 11.99 9.68 -30.36
N SER A 536 11.70 9.06 -29.21
CA SER A 536 12.70 8.35 -28.41
C SER A 536 12.06 7.20 -27.65
N GLU A 537 12.74 6.05 -27.58
CA GLU A 537 12.35 4.91 -26.74
C GLU A 537 12.88 5.01 -25.30
N ALA A 538 13.84 5.91 -25.05
CA ALA A 538 14.50 6.10 -23.76
C ALA A 538 14.70 7.60 -23.48
N PHE A 539 13.58 8.30 -23.25
CA PHE A 539 13.56 9.72 -22.93
C PHE A 539 14.40 10.00 -21.67
N GLY A 540 15.30 10.99 -21.78
CA GLY A 540 16.24 11.32 -20.71
C GLY A 540 17.21 10.19 -20.34
N GLY A 541 17.43 9.20 -21.21
CA GLY A 541 18.25 8.03 -20.91
C GLY A 541 17.60 7.04 -19.94
N ILE A 542 16.29 7.15 -19.68
CA ILE A 542 15.53 6.18 -18.91
C ILE A 542 15.21 4.98 -19.82
N ASP A 543 16.14 4.03 -19.85
CA ASP A 543 16.07 2.78 -20.62
C ASP A 543 15.40 1.65 -19.81
N VAL A 544 15.30 0.46 -20.41
CA VAL A 544 14.65 -0.73 -19.85
C VAL A 544 15.21 -1.05 -18.46
N ASP A 545 14.33 -0.95 -17.46
CA ASP A 545 14.59 -1.32 -16.07
C ASP A 545 13.30 -1.88 -15.48
N PHE A 546 13.25 -3.19 -15.34
CA PHE A 546 12.08 -3.90 -14.85
C PHE A 546 11.74 -3.65 -13.38
N GLU A 547 12.59 -2.96 -12.63
CA GLU A 547 12.27 -2.48 -11.29
C GLU A 547 11.57 -1.11 -11.34
N ARG A 548 11.54 -0.46 -12.51
CA ARG A 548 10.95 0.87 -12.75
C ARG A 548 9.77 0.83 -13.73
N ARG A 549 9.03 -0.28 -13.77
CA ARG A 549 7.91 -0.44 -14.71
C ARG A 549 6.76 0.50 -14.36
N ALA A 550 6.07 0.99 -15.40
CA ALA A 550 4.80 1.68 -15.30
C ALA A 550 4.76 2.71 -14.16
N GLN A 551 5.68 3.66 -14.21
CA GLN A 551 5.84 4.69 -13.19
C GLN A 551 4.71 5.71 -13.31
N GLY A 552 4.15 6.15 -12.19
CA GLY A 552 3.33 7.35 -12.17
C GLY A 552 4.22 8.57 -12.46
N MET A 553 3.71 9.54 -13.22
CA MET A 553 4.46 10.71 -13.65
C MET A 553 3.63 11.97 -13.45
N VAL A 554 4.26 13.03 -12.95
CA VAL A 554 3.67 14.37 -12.87
C VAL A 554 4.76 15.42 -13.01
N VAL A 555 4.38 16.62 -13.46
CA VAL A 555 5.32 17.75 -13.62
C VAL A 555 4.85 18.90 -12.74
N ALA A 556 5.77 19.46 -11.96
CA ALA A 556 5.54 20.66 -11.16
C ALA A 556 6.85 21.38 -10.86
N ASP A 557 6.76 22.71 -10.69
CA ASP A 557 7.82 23.52 -10.11
C ASP A 557 7.81 23.32 -8.58
N LEU A 558 8.70 22.45 -8.09
CA LEU A 558 8.70 22.03 -6.69
C LEU A 558 9.37 23.03 -5.76
N ASN A 559 10.13 23.98 -6.28
CA ASN A 559 10.91 24.94 -5.51
C ASN A 559 10.58 26.41 -5.86
N ALA A 560 9.56 26.66 -6.68
CA ALA A 560 9.14 27.98 -7.13
C ALA A 560 10.22 28.76 -7.92
N ASP A 561 11.10 28.07 -8.66
CA ASP A 561 12.16 28.70 -9.47
C ASP A 561 11.77 28.93 -10.95
N GLN A 562 10.51 28.62 -11.30
CA GLN A 562 9.91 28.64 -12.63
C GLN A 562 10.50 27.61 -13.61
N LYS A 563 11.20 26.58 -13.12
CA LYS A 563 11.68 25.46 -13.91
C LYS A 563 11.06 24.18 -13.36
N PRO A 564 9.99 23.69 -13.99
CA PRO A 564 9.31 22.53 -13.46
C PRO A 564 10.18 21.27 -13.51
N GLU A 565 10.05 20.46 -12.47
CA GLU A 565 10.63 19.14 -12.34
C GLU A 565 9.68 18.07 -12.88
N LEU A 566 10.26 16.97 -13.38
CA LEU A 566 9.54 15.73 -13.60
C LEU A 566 9.64 14.86 -12.33
N ILE A 567 8.50 14.53 -11.75
CA ILE A 567 8.36 13.66 -10.58
C ILE A 567 7.86 12.30 -11.06
N MET A 568 8.55 11.24 -10.65
CA MET A 568 8.18 9.87 -10.99
C MET A 568 8.10 8.99 -9.74
N GLY A 569 7.02 8.23 -9.63
CA GLY A 569 6.86 7.18 -8.62
C GLY A 569 6.99 5.81 -9.25
N ASP A 570 7.88 4.94 -8.75
CA ASP A 570 8.05 3.59 -9.31
C ASP A 570 7.26 2.49 -8.58
N LEU A 571 7.27 1.30 -9.19
CA LEU A 571 6.62 0.11 -8.65
C LEU A 571 7.23 -0.34 -7.32
N LEU A 572 8.49 -0.01 -7.03
CA LEU A 572 9.18 -0.36 -5.79
C LEU A 572 9.00 0.67 -4.68
N GLY A 573 8.13 1.66 -4.83
CA GLY A 573 7.87 2.63 -3.78
C GLY A 573 8.89 3.75 -3.69
N ARG A 574 9.69 3.98 -4.73
CA ARG A 574 10.66 5.06 -4.79
C ARG A 574 10.15 6.23 -5.62
N LEU A 575 10.12 7.40 -5.00
CA LEU A 575 9.96 8.68 -5.68
C LEU A 575 11.30 9.15 -6.27
N ARG A 576 11.23 9.77 -7.45
CA ARG A 576 12.36 10.39 -8.13
C ARG A 576 11.98 11.78 -8.62
N VAL A 577 12.89 12.72 -8.44
CA VAL A 577 12.76 14.08 -8.98
C VAL A 577 13.86 14.30 -10.01
N TYR A 578 13.47 14.75 -11.20
CA TYR A 578 14.35 15.05 -12.32
C TYR A 578 14.23 16.53 -12.70
N GLN A 579 15.31 17.27 -12.51
CA GLN A 579 15.38 18.67 -12.90
C GLN A 579 15.75 18.82 -14.38
N ASN A 580 15.35 19.94 -15.00
CA ASN A 580 15.74 20.30 -16.36
C ASN A 580 15.37 19.24 -17.41
N PHE A 581 14.29 18.49 -17.18
CA PHE A 581 13.92 17.31 -17.96
C PHE A 581 13.55 17.62 -19.42
N THR A 582 13.18 18.87 -19.73
CA THR A 582 12.92 19.30 -21.12
C THR A 582 14.18 19.75 -21.86
N THR A 583 15.32 19.90 -21.18
CA THR A 583 16.55 20.46 -21.79
C THR A 583 17.74 19.51 -21.77
N LEU A 584 17.74 18.52 -20.88
CA LEU A 584 18.79 17.52 -20.79
C LEU A 584 18.47 16.30 -21.64
N THR A 585 19.50 15.66 -22.20
CA THR A 585 19.37 14.40 -22.94
C THR A 585 19.56 13.17 -22.06
N THR A 586 20.21 13.33 -20.90
CA THR A 586 20.41 12.27 -19.90
C THR A 586 20.07 12.84 -18.53
N PHE A 587 19.14 12.18 -17.86
CA PHE A 587 18.62 12.64 -16.58
C PHE A 587 19.41 12.04 -15.43
N LYS A 588 19.40 12.78 -14.33
CA LYS A 588 19.84 12.32 -13.02
C LYS A 588 18.73 12.59 -12.02
N SER A 589 18.28 11.55 -11.34
CA SER A 589 17.27 11.67 -10.29
C SER A 589 17.89 11.97 -8.93
N ASP A 590 17.18 12.74 -8.12
CA ASP A 590 17.23 12.61 -6.65
C ASP A 590 16.16 11.61 -6.20
N SER A 591 16.44 10.84 -5.14
CA SER A 591 15.51 9.85 -4.55
C SER A 591 15.51 9.87 -3.03
N ASN A 592 16.38 10.67 -2.40
CA ASN A 592 16.41 10.84 -0.95
C ASN A 592 15.49 11.99 -0.58
N LEU A 593 14.19 11.79 -0.76
CA LEU A 593 13.22 12.88 -0.79
C LEU A 593 12.40 13.01 0.49
N ILE A 594 12.35 11.98 1.33
CA ILE A 594 11.46 11.95 2.50
C ILE A 594 12.25 12.29 3.76
N PHE A 595 11.85 13.34 4.47
CA PHE A 595 12.48 13.80 5.70
C PHE A 595 12.26 12.81 6.84
N ASN A 596 13.36 12.30 7.39
CA ASN A 596 13.40 11.41 8.54
C ASN A 596 13.73 12.24 9.79
N ALA A 597 12.72 12.42 10.66
CA ALA A 597 12.87 13.19 11.90
C ALA A 597 13.89 12.56 12.88
N PHE A 598 14.15 11.25 12.80
CA PHE A 598 15.08 10.56 13.71
C PHE A 598 16.54 10.70 13.28
N SER A 599 16.81 10.77 11.97
CA SER A 599 18.16 11.04 11.46
C SER A 599 18.41 12.52 11.13
N ASN A 600 17.35 13.33 11.14
CA ASN A 600 17.33 14.75 10.78
C ASN A 600 17.88 15.00 9.37
N LYS A 601 17.53 14.12 8.42
CA LYS A 601 17.95 14.16 7.02
C LYS A 601 16.84 13.61 6.16
N SER A 602 16.79 14.00 4.90
CA SER A 602 15.93 13.30 3.96
C SER A 602 16.65 12.11 3.35
N GLU A 603 15.90 11.03 3.20
CA GLU A 603 16.40 9.71 2.86
C GLU A 603 15.43 9.04 1.89
N PHE A 604 15.87 7.94 1.29
CA PHE A 604 14.96 7.06 0.58
C PHE A 604 14.14 6.28 1.61
N ILE A 605 12.82 6.40 1.52
CA ILE A 605 11.87 5.61 2.31
C ILE A 605 10.92 4.95 1.31
N ARG A 606 10.71 3.64 1.45
CA ARG A 606 9.71 2.89 0.67
C ARG A 606 8.33 3.25 1.22
N ILE A 607 7.54 3.99 0.44
CA ILE A 607 6.22 4.52 0.87
C ILE A 607 5.03 3.76 0.24
N GLY A 608 5.25 2.58 -0.31
CA GLY A 608 4.23 1.75 -0.95
C GLY A 608 4.76 1.08 -2.22
N VAL A 609 3.86 0.71 -3.13
CA VAL A 609 4.18 0.21 -4.48
C VAL A 609 3.18 0.77 -5.49
N GLY A 610 3.62 0.89 -6.74
CA GLY A 610 2.80 1.44 -7.83
C GLY A 610 2.37 2.88 -7.55
N LEU A 611 3.36 3.73 -7.27
CA LEU A 611 3.10 5.11 -6.83
C LEU A 611 2.61 6.00 -7.96
N PHE A 612 1.52 6.73 -7.71
CA PHE A 612 0.97 7.76 -8.60
C PHE A 612 0.96 9.12 -7.91
N PRO A 613 1.96 9.98 -8.20
CA PRO A 613 2.04 11.31 -7.61
C PRO A 613 1.06 12.28 -8.31
N ALA A 614 0.42 13.12 -7.50
CA ALA A 614 -0.23 14.36 -7.87
C ALA A 614 0.41 15.51 -7.07
N VAL A 615 0.34 16.70 -7.64
CA VAL A 615 1.01 17.91 -7.14
C VAL A 615 0.02 19.04 -7.08
N GLY A 616 0.07 19.86 -6.02
CA GLY A 616 -0.73 21.07 -5.91
C GLY A 616 -0.39 21.85 -4.66
N ASP A 617 -0.39 23.17 -4.75
CA ASP A 617 -0.26 24.04 -3.58
C ASP A 617 -1.62 24.13 -2.88
N VAL A 618 -1.75 23.44 -1.76
CA VAL A 618 -3.00 23.37 -1.00
C VAL A 618 -2.91 24.10 0.36
N ASN A 619 -1.77 24.74 0.60
CA ASN A 619 -1.47 25.50 1.81
C ASN A 619 -1.10 26.99 1.53
N GLY A 620 -1.00 27.37 0.26
CA GLY A 620 -0.73 28.74 -0.21
C GLY A 620 0.71 29.21 0.00
N ASP A 621 1.65 28.31 0.28
CA ASP A 621 3.06 28.66 0.52
C ASP A 621 3.92 28.68 -0.75
N GLN A 622 3.32 28.45 -1.92
CA GLN A 622 3.95 28.39 -3.24
C GLN A 622 4.88 27.20 -3.47
N LEU A 623 4.96 26.25 -2.53
CA LEU A 623 5.63 24.98 -2.72
C LEU A 623 4.55 23.90 -2.84
N PRO A 624 4.33 23.30 -4.02
CA PRO A 624 3.25 22.33 -4.17
C PRO A 624 3.51 21.08 -3.33
N GLU A 625 2.47 20.63 -2.64
CA GLU A 625 2.42 19.37 -1.91
C GLU A 625 2.40 18.15 -2.84
N LEU A 626 2.78 16.98 -2.33
CA LEU A 626 2.62 15.69 -3.02
C LEU A 626 1.49 14.87 -2.39
N LEU A 627 0.51 14.51 -3.22
CA LEU A 627 -0.48 13.48 -2.92
C LEU A 627 -0.10 12.22 -3.71
N ILE A 628 0.11 11.10 -3.03
CA ILE A 628 0.66 9.90 -3.65
C ILE A 628 -0.32 8.76 -3.47
N GLY A 629 -0.99 8.39 -4.56
CA GLY A 629 -1.76 7.17 -4.61
C GLY A 629 -0.87 5.93 -4.77
N SER A 630 -1.37 4.77 -4.35
CA SER A 630 -0.65 3.50 -4.41
C SER A 630 -1.57 2.34 -4.81
N ASN A 631 -0.97 1.17 -5.06
CA ASN A 631 -1.72 -0.06 -5.33
C ASN A 631 -2.63 -0.49 -4.17
N THR A 632 -2.37 -0.01 -2.96
CA THR A 632 -3.16 -0.28 -1.75
C THR A 632 -4.42 0.60 -1.66
N GLY A 633 -4.74 1.36 -2.70
CA GLY A 633 -6.02 2.06 -2.82
C GLY A 633 -6.16 3.34 -2.01
N GLY A 634 -5.20 3.65 -1.14
CA GLY A 634 -5.19 4.92 -0.41
C GLY A 634 -4.24 5.97 -1.00
N ILE A 635 -4.28 7.15 -0.39
CA ILE A 635 -3.44 8.30 -0.75
C ILE A 635 -2.58 8.66 0.46
N ARG A 636 -1.31 8.95 0.23
CA ARG A 636 -0.40 9.55 1.20
C ARG A 636 -0.24 11.03 0.90
N PHE A 637 -0.12 11.86 1.93
CA PHE A 637 0.04 13.30 1.78
C PHE A 637 1.41 13.71 2.35
N LEU A 638 2.20 14.38 1.52
CA LEU A 638 3.52 14.88 1.88
C LEU A 638 3.60 16.39 1.68
N LYS A 639 3.91 17.09 2.77
CA LYS A 639 4.22 18.51 2.73
C LYS A 639 5.58 18.76 2.11
N ASN A 640 5.65 19.69 1.15
CA ASN A 640 6.91 20.11 0.57
C ASN A 640 7.62 21.09 1.51
N ILE A 641 8.88 20.77 1.85
CA ILE A 641 9.75 21.60 2.71
C ILE A 641 11.04 21.99 2.00
N SER A 642 11.04 21.91 0.67
CA SER A 642 12.18 22.26 -0.15
C SER A 642 12.52 23.76 0.00
N PRO A 643 13.80 24.14 -0.05
CA PRO A 643 14.16 25.56 -0.11
C PRO A 643 13.61 26.18 -1.40
N LYS A 644 12.97 27.34 -1.29
CA LYS A 644 12.55 28.13 -2.45
C LYS A 644 13.78 28.51 -3.28
N GLY A 645 13.72 28.22 -4.57
CA GLY A 645 14.70 28.70 -5.54
C GLY A 645 14.48 30.18 -5.85
N THR A 646 15.40 30.75 -6.62
CA THR A 646 15.26 32.11 -7.15
C THR A 646 14.70 32.00 -8.56
N PRO A 647 13.50 32.56 -8.84
CA PRO A 647 12.99 32.63 -10.20
C PRO A 647 14.04 33.25 -11.12
N THR A 648 14.43 32.56 -12.18
CA THR A 648 15.38 33.09 -13.17
C THR A 648 14.70 33.77 -14.36
N GLY A 649 13.40 34.06 -14.24
CA GLY A 649 12.64 34.81 -15.25
C GLY A 649 13.06 36.27 -15.31
N ASN A 650 12.98 36.87 -16.51
CA ASN A 650 13.08 38.33 -16.64
C ASN A 650 11.99 38.97 -15.77
N GLU A 651 12.33 40.02 -15.02
CA GLU A 651 11.33 40.87 -14.40
C GLU A 651 10.32 41.28 -15.48
N LEU A 652 9.03 41.00 -15.24
CA LEU A 652 7.98 41.53 -16.08
C LEU A 652 7.99 43.05 -15.87
N GLU A 653 8.62 43.78 -16.77
CA GLU A 653 8.53 45.22 -16.79
C GLU A 653 7.09 45.61 -17.15
N PHE A 654 6.51 46.49 -16.36
CA PHE A 654 5.24 47.12 -16.66
C PHE A 654 5.39 48.62 -16.48
N ILE A 655 4.81 49.39 -17.41
CA ILE A 655 4.61 50.83 -17.21
C ILE A 655 3.28 50.97 -16.49
N VAL A 656 3.33 51.55 -15.29
CA VAL A 656 2.14 51.79 -14.46
C VAL A 656 1.77 53.26 -14.45
N TYR A 657 0.49 53.56 -14.73
CA TYR A 657 -0.01 54.93 -14.71
C TYR A 657 -1.51 55.02 -14.39
N PRO A 658 -1.97 56.15 -13.82
CA PRO A 658 -1.14 57.19 -13.20
C PRO A 658 -0.52 56.69 -11.88
N ASN A 659 0.74 57.04 -11.65
CA ASN A 659 1.43 56.83 -10.38
C ASN A 659 1.98 58.21 -9.92
N PRO A 660 1.45 58.81 -8.83
CA PRO A 660 0.55 58.23 -7.84
C PRO A 660 -0.95 58.21 -8.25
N THR A 661 -1.72 57.30 -7.65
CA THR A 661 -3.20 57.18 -7.75
C THR A 661 -3.77 56.66 -6.43
N SER A 662 -5.06 56.90 -6.17
CA SER A 662 -5.78 56.41 -4.97
C SER A 662 -6.95 55.48 -5.27
N ASN A 663 -7.31 55.28 -6.55
CA ASN A 663 -8.47 54.49 -6.95
C ASN A 663 -8.12 53.33 -7.90
N PHE A 664 -7.53 53.63 -9.06
CA PHE A 664 -7.20 52.62 -10.07
C PHE A 664 -5.83 52.93 -10.70
N LEU A 665 -5.11 51.85 -11.02
CA LEU A 665 -3.79 51.82 -11.63
C LEU A 665 -3.89 50.97 -12.90
N TYR A 666 -3.41 51.48 -14.03
CA TYR A 666 -3.29 50.70 -15.27
C TYR A 666 -1.88 50.16 -15.39
N ALA A 667 -1.73 48.90 -15.77
CA ALA A 667 -0.45 48.27 -16.10
C ALA A 667 -0.42 47.96 -17.60
N GLN A 668 0.62 48.39 -18.29
CA GLN A 668 0.88 48.06 -19.70
C GLN A 668 2.27 47.44 -19.83
N VAL A 669 2.44 46.48 -20.75
CA VAL A 669 3.76 45.94 -21.09
C VAL A 669 4.53 47.01 -21.90
N PRO A 670 5.81 47.33 -21.60
CA PRO A 670 6.61 48.24 -22.40
C PRO A 670 6.64 47.79 -23.88
N GLU A 671 6.56 48.75 -24.81
CA GLU A 671 6.72 48.48 -26.25
C GLU A 671 8.14 48.04 -26.61
#